data_AF-A0A0B7NDR2-F1
#
_entry.id   AF-A0A0B7NDR2-F1
#
_cell.length_a   1.000
_cell.length_b   1.000
_cell.length_c   1.000
_cell.angle_alpha   90.00
_cell.angle_beta   90.00
_cell.angle_gamma   90.00
#
_symmetry.space_group_name_H-M   'P 1'
#
loop_
_entity.id
_entity.type
_entity.pdbx_description
1 polymer ?
#
loop_
_entity_poly.entity_id
_entity_poly.type
_entity_poly.pdbx_seq_one_letter_code
_entity_poly.pdbx_strand_id
1 'polypeptide(L)'
;MTSVISSLSKASFNHGCTVVDMDPKLETTQHYDFKYIERTVYSLKDREDALGKSVKKALQVIEEAYQKYGFDSIALSFNGGKDCTVLLHLVAAVLSRLGHQDEILRTVFVTYPNPFPHVDAFVKVCIQRYKLDCDYIPGPMKQALQQYIDGSSSPTKAIFVGIRRTDPYAEELSHFSKTDEGWPDFMRVQPIIDWHYKNIWDFLLELRIPYCSLYDYGYTSLGSMENTQPNPKLKDDSQPSGYRHACMLTDESHERDGRKGSSKKASDRIYWDGWTDKAMFMRKDGTFTKGNVYIDKGDEICVVVLLGPTPAQSSIKDEDHLGTKDSIALFATGNATKITIELKAHKTQTNAYFAPVRFTQADSYKLDVVDEYRSYFWEAPILHNYKPYAFQSQNYLIVAKSEISTKRLPICQNNTDIQGTWVNATVFKESNSRSIFTMFESNENLVTHNGKVFVPDNCQLKFKSAGQAIACLGTRVVHVWADNNLRRWCDLETISKIKNDVERQKKSACICNDNDEDTAQNSWITNSQVPLQFDNSWDIEAKFFYNNIAGSLTENNLQIFERMKQYTAYNASTKADIVIIGLGNDDVQGLKISPNEFASAFRQMLINVRHVYPTQPVIIRTPQYFCCGTLYTSSWNTGRSLTFGNTVRDLVATFGNMLLWDVHRLGTDETVCHPHGTVYSSRNVVNMENQLLYNLICSATQALQ
;
A
#
# COMPACT_ATOMS: atom_id res chain seq x y z
N MET A 1 47.89 -2.09 6.45
CA MET A 1 46.58 -1.70 7.03
C MET A 1 46.06 -2.83 7.90
N THR A 2 46.66 -3.05 9.07
CA THR A 2 46.51 -4.31 9.84
C THR A 2 46.19 -4.08 11.32
N SER A 3 45.59 -2.96 11.70
CA SER A 3 45.34 -2.64 13.13
C SER A 3 43.96 -2.10 13.49
N VAL A 4 42.92 -2.29 12.65
CA VAL A 4 41.55 -1.81 12.98
C VAL A 4 40.55 -2.94 13.23
N ILE A 5 40.97 -4.20 13.12
CA ILE A 5 40.04 -5.35 13.20
C ILE A 5 39.98 -5.99 14.61
N SER A 6 40.92 -5.67 15.52
CA SER A 6 40.99 -6.32 16.84
C SER A 6 40.12 -5.70 17.94
N SER A 7 39.35 -4.64 17.67
CA SER A 7 38.56 -3.93 18.69
C SER A 7 37.04 -3.95 18.49
N LEU A 8 36.52 -4.77 17.57
CA LEU A 8 35.08 -4.92 17.39
C LEU A 8 34.58 -6.13 18.19
N SER A 9 33.80 -5.85 19.24
CA SER A 9 33.18 -6.88 20.09
C SER A 9 32.33 -7.84 19.25
N LYS A 10 32.20 -9.10 19.69
CA LYS A 10 31.40 -10.18 19.07
C LYS A 10 29.92 -9.83 18.75
N ALA A 11 29.44 -8.64 19.12
CA ALA A 11 28.12 -8.11 18.81
C ALA A 11 28.03 -7.26 17.51
N SER A 12 29.15 -6.95 16.82
CA SER A 12 29.13 -5.95 15.74
C SER A 12 28.84 -6.45 14.33
N PHE A 13 28.34 -7.68 14.15
CA PHE A 13 28.01 -8.22 12.81
C PHE A 13 26.54 -8.58 12.60
N ASN A 14 25.66 -8.24 13.54
CA ASN A 14 24.22 -8.42 13.37
C ASN A 14 23.52 -7.07 13.50
N HIS A 15 22.82 -6.65 12.42
CA HIS A 15 21.88 -5.52 12.41
C HIS A 15 20.61 -5.79 13.27
N GLY A 16 20.74 -6.49 14.40
CA GLY A 16 19.70 -6.60 15.43
C GLY A 16 18.53 -7.56 15.19
N CYS A 17 18.60 -8.51 14.24
CA CYS A 17 17.42 -9.32 13.87
C CYS A 17 17.41 -10.80 14.28
N THR A 18 18.40 -11.33 15.02
CA THR A 18 18.35 -12.72 15.52
C THR A 18 18.99 -12.85 16.91
N VAL A 19 18.39 -13.69 17.77
CA VAL A 19 18.81 -13.96 19.18
C VAL A 19 19.52 -15.33 19.29
N VAL A 20 19.92 -15.94 18.17
CA VAL A 20 20.55 -17.27 18.14
C VAL A 20 21.95 -17.15 17.56
N ASP A 21 22.94 -17.71 18.27
CA ASP A 21 24.32 -17.83 17.79
C ASP A 21 24.36 -18.51 16.43
N MET A 22 25.10 -17.91 15.48
CA MET A 22 25.35 -18.51 14.16
C MET A 22 26.19 -19.78 14.31
N ASP A 23 25.49 -20.91 14.42
CA ASP A 23 25.90 -22.30 14.21
C ASP A 23 27.23 -22.77 14.88
N PRO A 24 27.18 -23.71 15.85
CA PRO A 24 28.37 -24.29 16.50
C PRO A 24 29.27 -25.12 15.57
N LYS A 25 28.90 -25.38 14.32
CA LYS A 25 29.73 -26.13 13.35
C LYS A 25 30.71 -25.26 12.54
N LEU A 26 30.72 -23.94 12.75
CA LEU A 26 31.53 -22.99 11.99
C LEU A 26 32.90 -22.63 12.63
N GLU A 27 33.25 -23.21 13.77
CA GLU A 27 34.49 -22.86 14.50
C GLU A 27 35.80 -23.48 13.99
N THR A 28 35.81 -24.27 12.91
CA THR A 28 37.08 -24.76 12.36
C THR A 28 37.59 -23.87 11.23
N THR A 29 38.54 -23.00 11.57
CA THR A 29 39.41 -22.22 10.67
C THR A 29 40.46 -23.09 9.94
N GLN A 30 40.39 -24.42 10.10
CA GLN A 30 41.32 -25.35 9.48
C GLN A 30 41.10 -25.40 7.97
N HIS A 31 42.19 -25.19 7.21
CA HIS A 31 42.21 -25.40 5.77
C HIS A 31 41.81 -26.82 5.42
N TYR A 32 41.10 -26.99 4.30
CA TYR A 32 40.90 -28.33 3.77
C TYR A 32 42.21 -28.89 3.25
N ASP A 33 42.47 -30.16 3.58
CA ASP A 33 43.55 -30.91 2.94
C ASP A 33 43.11 -31.32 1.53
N PHE A 34 43.70 -30.69 0.51
CA PHE A 34 43.41 -30.94 -0.89
C PHE A 34 43.70 -32.40 -1.29
N LYS A 35 44.70 -33.05 -0.66
CA LYS A 35 44.97 -34.49 -0.90
C LYS A 35 43.90 -35.37 -0.29
N TYR A 36 43.33 -34.97 0.85
CA TYR A 36 42.18 -35.65 1.42
C TYR A 36 40.98 -35.54 0.47
N ILE A 37 40.68 -34.34 -0.03
CA ILE A 37 39.62 -34.08 -1.01
C ILE A 37 39.79 -34.96 -2.25
N GLU A 38 40.99 -34.95 -2.84
CA GLU A 38 41.33 -35.77 -3.99
C GLU A 38 41.03 -37.24 -3.72
N ARG A 39 41.61 -37.80 -2.65
CA ARG A 39 41.43 -39.21 -2.32
C ARG A 39 39.95 -39.58 -2.15
N THR A 40 39.18 -38.76 -1.43
CA THR A 40 37.77 -39.08 -1.19
C THR A 40 36.92 -38.95 -2.46
N VAL A 41 37.12 -37.91 -3.26
CA VAL A 41 36.36 -37.70 -4.51
C VAL A 41 36.71 -38.76 -5.55
N TYR A 42 38.00 -39.09 -5.71
CA TYR A 42 38.43 -40.14 -6.65
C TYR A 42 38.03 -41.55 -6.17
N SER A 43 37.90 -41.78 -4.85
CA SER A 43 37.32 -43.05 -4.37
C SER A 43 35.84 -43.20 -4.76
N LEU A 44 35.06 -42.11 -4.79
CA LEU A 44 33.67 -42.13 -5.25
C LEU A 44 33.57 -42.36 -6.76
N LYS A 45 34.51 -41.80 -7.55
CA LYS A 45 34.57 -42.00 -9.00
C LYS A 45 34.62 -43.48 -9.41
N ASP A 46 35.27 -44.31 -8.59
CA ASP A 46 35.47 -45.73 -8.89
C ASP A 46 34.26 -46.62 -8.53
N ARG A 47 33.19 -46.05 -7.98
CA ARG A 47 31.93 -46.75 -7.70
C ARG A 47 31.10 -46.94 -8.98
N GLU A 48 30.41 -48.08 -9.07
CA GLU A 48 29.55 -48.40 -10.23
C GLU A 48 28.11 -47.87 -10.14
N ASP A 49 27.76 -47.20 -9.03
CA ASP A 49 26.43 -46.63 -8.83
C ASP A 49 26.21 -45.32 -9.61
N ALA A 50 24.99 -44.79 -9.52
CA ALA A 50 24.61 -43.56 -10.23
C ALA A 50 25.49 -42.36 -9.83
N LEU A 51 25.84 -42.25 -8.55
CA LEU A 51 26.66 -41.15 -8.05
C LEU A 51 28.09 -41.26 -8.58
N GLY A 52 28.72 -42.43 -8.53
CA GLY A 52 30.06 -42.65 -9.06
C GLY A 52 30.18 -42.34 -10.55
N LYS A 53 29.16 -42.71 -11.35
CA LYS A 53 29.07 -42.34 -12.78
C LYS A 53 28.97 -40.82 -12.98
N SER A 54 28.13 -40.13 -12.21
CA SER A 54 27.99 -38.67 -12.26
C SER A 54 29.28 -37.94 -11.85
N VAL A 55 29.96 -38.42 -10.80
CA VAL A 55 31.27 -37.89 -10.35
C VAL A 55 32.33 -38.11 -11.43
N LYS A 56 32.42 -39.31 -11.99
CA LYS A 56 33.35 -39.64 -13.07
C LYS A 56 33.19 -38.71 -14.27
N LYS A 57 31.94 -38.46 -14.69
CA LYS A 57 31.65 -37.55 -15.81
C LYS A 57 32.01 -36.10 -15.46
N ALA A 58 31.66 -35.62 -14.28
CA ALA A 58 31.98 -34.26 -13.85
C ALA A 58 33.50 -34.01 -13.79
N LEU A 59 34.27 -34.95 -13.23
CA LEU A 59 35.73 -34.86 -13.17
C LEU A 59 36.36 -34.82 -14.57
N GLN A 60 35.85 -35.63 -15.52
CA GLN A 60 36.32 -35.60 -16.91
C GLN A 60 36.10 -34.23 -17.56
N VAL A 61 34.93 -33.60 -17.33
CA VAL A 61 34.61 -32.28 -17.88
C VAL A 61 35.51 -31.19 -17.29
N ILE A 62 35.80 -31.26 -15.98
CA ILE A 62 36.71 -30.31 -15.31
C ILE A 62 38.14 -30.47 -15.82
N GLU A 63 38.63 -31.71 -15.93
CA GLU A 63 39.96 -32.03 -16.49
C GLU A 63 40.07 -31.52 -17.94
N GLU A 64 39.06 -31.75 -18.77
CA GLU A 64 38.98 -31.27 -20.16
C GLU A 64 38.97 -29.72 -20.24
N ALA A 65 38.27 -29.04 -19.32
CA ALA A 65 38.25 -27.58 -19.28
C ALA A 65 39.64 -27.00 -18.96
N TYR A 66 40.32 -27.54 -17.95
CA TYR A 66 41.69 -27.11 -17.62
C TYR A 66 42.68 -27.37 -18.77
N GLN A 67 42.55 -28.50 -19.47
CA GLN A 67 43.37 -28.78 -20.65
C GLN A 67 43.14 -27.79 -21.80
N LYS A 68 41.89 -27.36 -22.03
CA LYS A 68 41.55 -26.46 -23.14
C LYS A 68 41.87 -24.99 -22.88
N TYR A 69 41.63 -24.51 -21.67
CA TYR A 69 41.68 -23.08 -21.36
C TYR A 69 42.88 -22.68 -20.47
N GLY A 70 43.49 -23.64 -19.77
CA GLY A 70 44.56 -23.38 -18.79
C GLY A 70 44.03 -22.89 -17.44
N PHE A 71 44.86 -23.00 -16.40
CA PHE A 71 44.46 -22.69 -15.02
C PHE A 71 44.17 -21.18 -14.82
N ASP A 72 45.00 -20.31 -15.38
CA ASP A 72 44.91 -18.85 -15.20
C ASP A 72 43.77 -18.18 -15.97
N SER A 73 43.13 -18.89 -16.91
CA SER A 73 42.07 -18.35 -17.77
C SER A 73 40.68 -18.87 -17.41
N ILE A 74 40.56 -19.68 -16.34
CA ILE A 74 39.27 -20.19 -15.85
C ILE A 74 38.92 -19.50 -14.52
N ALA A 75 37.63 -19.24 -14.31
CA ALA A 75 37.10 -18.78 -13.03
C ALA A 75 35.95 -19.68 -12.57
N LEU A 76 35.59 -19.62 -11.29
CA LEU A 76 34.43 -20.31 -10.71
C LEU A 76 33.33 -19.30 -10.36
N SER A 77 32.10 -19.54 -10.79
CA SER A 77 30.94 -18.80 -10.28
C SER A 77 30.45 -19.45 -8.99
N PHE A 78 30.58 -18.75 -7.87
CA PHE A 78 30.27 -19.29 -6.54
C PHE A 78 29.30 -18.38 -5.78
N ASN A 79 28.17 -18.93 -5.33
CA ASN A 79 27.13 -18.17 -4.63
C ASN A 79 26.81 -18.70 -3.21
N GLY A 80 27.61 -19.63 -2.69
CA GLY A 80 27.39 -20.25 -1.38
C GLY A 80 26.23 -21.25 -1.32
N GLY A 81 25.56 -21.54 -2.44
CA GLY A 81 24.53 -22.58 -2.53
C GLY A 81 25.11 -24.00 -2.54
N LYS A 82 24.25 -25.00 -2.33
CA LYS A 82 24.62 -26.43 -2.34
C LYS A 82 25.30 -26.86 -3.66
N ASP A 83 24.78 -26.42 -4.80
CA ASP A 83 25.20 -26.88 -6.12
C ASP A 83 26.61 -26.39 -6.47
N CYS A 84 26.88 -25.09 -6.25
CA CYS A 84 28.21 -24.53 -6.46
C CYS A 84 29.22 -25.02 -5.41
N THR A 85 28.78 -25.46 -4.23
CA THR A 85 29.65 -26.06 -3.21
C THR A 85 30.13 -27.44 -3.63
N VAL A 86 29.25 -28.26 -4.21
CA VAL A 86 29.65 -29.54 -4.83
C VAL A 86 30.66 -29.28 -5.95
N LEU A 87 30.36 -28.34 -6.84
CA LEU A 87 31.25 -27.99 -7.94
C LEU A 87 32.62 -27.50 -7.46
N LEU A 88 32.66 -26.62 -6.46
CA LEU A 88 33.90 -26.15 -5.84
C LEU A 88 34.75 -27.30 -5.32
N HIS A 89 34.14 -28.27 -4.63
CA HIS A 89 34.84 -29.41 -4.09
C HIS A 89 35.40 -30.34 -5.17
N LEU A 90 34.65 -30.55 -6.27
CA LEU A 90 35.11 -31.31 -7.43
C LEU A 90 36.28 -30.61 -8.13
N VAL A 91 36.22 -29.28 -8.28
CA VAL A 91 37.31 -28.48 -8.86
C VAL A 91 38.57 -28.58 -8.01
N ALA A 92 38.45 -28.48 -6.69
CA ALA A 92 39.57 -28.65 -5.77
C ALA A 92 40.23 -30.04 -5.86
N ALA A 93 39.43 -31.10 -6.03
CA ALA A 93 39.94 -32.46 -6.23
C ALA A 93 40.77 -32.60 -7.51
N VAL A 94 40.32 -31.99 -8.61
CA VAL A 94 41.05 -32.01 -9.88
C VAL A 94 42.34 -31.20 -9.80
N LEU A 95 42.30 -30.01 -9.18
CA LEU A 95 43.49 -29.19 -8.97
C LEU A 95 44.56 -29.94 -8.16
N SER A 96 44.17 -30.64 -7.09
CA SER A 96 45.06 -31.50 -6.32
C SER A 96 45.71 -32.58 -7.18
N ARG A 97 44.89 -33.32 -7.94
CA ARG A 97 45.38 -34.42 -8.80
C ARG A 97 46.34 -33.94 -9.88
N LEU A 98 46.12 -32.75 -10.42
CA LEU A 98 46.99 -32.15 -11.43
C LEU A 98 48.24 -31.47 -10.83
N GLY A 99 48.41 -31.47 -9.50
CA GLY A 99 49.56 -30.87 -8.82
C GLY A 99 49.46 -29.35 -8.62
N HIS A 100 48.29 -28.77 -8.83
CA HIS A 100 48.00 -27.32 -8.74
C HIS A 100 47.21 -26.97 -7.46
N GLN A 101 47.43 -27.70 -6.36
CA GLN A 101 46.74 -27.52 -5.07
C GLN A 101 47.03 -26.18 -4.36
N ASP A 102 48.12 -25.50 -4.75
CA ASP A 102 48.53 -24.22 -4.18
C ASP A 102 48.15 -23.02 -5.07
N GLU A 103 47.59 -23.28 -6.26
CA GLU A 103 47.06 -22.23 -7.12
C GLU A 103 45.82 -21.58 -6.50
N ILE A 104 45.71 -20.27 -6.67
CA ILE A 104 44.58 -19.50 -6.16
C ILE A 104 43.40 -19.64 -7.13
N LEU A 105 42.26 -20.12 -6.62
CA LEU A 105 41.07 -20.30 -7.45
C LEU A 105 40.31 -18.98 -7.60
N ARG A 106 40.44 -18.36 -8.78
CA ARG A 106 39.67 -17.16 -9.15
C ARG A 106 38.18 -17.47 -9.14
N THR A 107 37.44 -16.66 -8.41
CA THR A 107 36.04 -16.88 -8.10
C THR A 107 35.27 -15.57 -8.27
N VAL A 108 34.11 -15.63 -8.91
CA VAL A 108 33.19 -14.49 -9.02
C VAL A 108 31.93 -14.79 -8.21
N PHE A 109 31.56 -13.85 -7.34
CA PHE A 109 30.32 -13.89 -6.59
C PHE A 109 29.47 -12.65 -6.91
N VAL A 110 28.42 -12.87 -7.72
CA VAL A 110 27.44 -11.82 -8.02
C VAL A 110 26.45 -11.71 -6.88
N THR A 111 26.47 -10.58 -6.16
CA THR A 111 25.62 -10.35 -4.99
C THR A 111 24.29 -9.67 -5.36
N TYR A 112 23.22 -10.03 -4.65
CA TYR A 112 21.89 -9.44 -4.79
C TYR A 112 21.56 -8.50 -3.62
N PRO A 113 20.60 -7.57 -3.76
CA PRO A 113 20.08 -6.81 -2.63
C PRO A 113 19.53 -7.76 -1.55
N ASN A 114 19.89 -7.51 -0.29
CA ASN A 114 19.41 -8.27 0.88
C ASN A 114 19.71 -9.79 0.83
N PRO A 115 20.99 -10.21 0.76
CA PRO A 115 21.37 -11.62 0.84
C PRO A 115 21.12 -12.15 2.26
N PHE A 116 20.98 -13.47 2.41
CA PHE A 116 20.92 -14.07 3.74
C PHE A 116 22.29 -13.95 4.43
N PRO A 117 22.37 -13.46 5.68
CA PRO A 117 23.62 -13.41 6.44
C PRO A 117 24.32 -14.77 6.55
N HIS A 118 23.53 -15.86 6.63
CA HIS A 118 24.03 -17.24 6.66
C HIS A 118 24.77 -17.63 5.37
N VAL A 119 24.33 -17.14 4.21
CA VAL A 119 25.01 -17.40 2.93
C VAL A 119 26.32 -16.63 2.87
N ASP A 120 26.32 -15.35 3.21
CA ASP A 120 27.55 -14.54 3.23
C ASP A 120 28.58 -15.08 4.23
N ALA A 121 28.13 -15.51 5.41
CA ALA A 121 28.99 -16.15 6.41
C ALA A 121 29.60 -17.45 5.87
N PHE A 122 28.79 -18.30 5.21
CA PHE A 122 29.26 -19.53 4.60
C PHE A 122 30.26 -19.30 3.46
N VAL A 123 30.01 -18.31 2.59
CA VAL A 123 30.95 -17.94 1.52
C VAL A 123 32.31 -17.53 2.10
N LYS A 124 32.33 -16.71 3.16
CA LYS A 124 33.59 -16.32 3.84
C LYS A 124 34.38 -17.52 4.37
N VAL A 125 33.69 -18.53 4.90
CA VAL A 125 34.30 -19.78 5.36
C VAL A 125 34.89 -20.56 4.19
N CYS A 126 34.18 -20.66 3.06
CA CYS A 126 34.68 -21.29 1.85
C CYS A 126 35.91 -20.57 1.27
N ILE A 127 35.93 -19.23 1.28
CA ILE A 127 37.08 -18.43 0.81
C ILE A 127 38.36 -18.83 1.56
N GLN A 128 38.29 -18.92 2.89
CA GLN A 128 39.44 -19.31 3.71
C GLN A 128 39.83 -20.78 3.51
N ARG A 129 38.85 -21.69 3.46
CA ARG A 129 39.11 -23.13 3.41
C ARG A 129 39.66 -23.61 2.08
N TYR A 130 39.21 -23.04 0.98
CA TYR A 130 39.59 -23.43 -0.39
C TYR A 130 40.58 -22.46 -1.04
N LYS A 131 41.09 -21.44 -0.32
CA LYS A 131 42.00 -20.40 -0.85
C LYS A 131 41.42 -19.70 -2.11
N LEU A 132 40.18 -19.24 -2.01
CA LEU A 132 39.49 -18.58 -3.13
C LEU A 132 39.92 -17.11 -3.23
N ASP A 133 40.14 -16.63 -4.45
CA ASP A 133 40.19 -15.20 -4.76
C ASP A 133 38.81 -14.78 -5.26
N CYS A 134 38.01 -14.19 -4.39
CA CYS A 134 36.58 -13.99 -4.61
C CYS A 134 36.24 -12.53 -4.85
N ASP A 135 35.85 -12.21 -6.08
CA ASP A 135 35.36 -10.88 -6.47
C ASP A 135 33.86 -10.75 -6.20
N TYR A 136 33.52 -9.85 -5.28
CA TYR A 136 32.14 -9.49 -4.93
C TYR A 136 31.64 -8.39 -5.86
N ILE A 137 30.70 -8.72 -6.75
CA ILE A 137 30.16 -7.75 -7.71
C ILE A 137 28.64 -7.61 -7.51
N PRO A 138 28.14 -6.45 -7.05
CA PRO A 138 26.71 -6.21 -6.93
C PRO A 138 26.07 -5.89 -8.28
N GLY A 139 24.85 -6.37 -8.48
CA GLY A 139 24.00 -5.95 -9.59
C GLY A 139 23.50 -7.09 -10.48
N PRO A 140 22.88 -6.76 -11.63
CA PRO A 140 22.35 -7.75 -12.56
C PRO A 140 23.45 -8.67 -13.10
N MET A 141 23.18 -9.98 -13.16
CA MET A 141 24.17 -11.01 -13.51
C MET A 141 24.96 -10.71 -14.80
N LYS A 142 24.27 -10.26 -15.85
CA LYS A 142 24.90 -9.90 -17.12
C LYS A 142 25.92 -8.76 -16.99
N GLN A 143 25.56 -7.69 -16.30
CA GLN A 143 26.43 -6.53 -16.10
C GLN A 143 27.57 -6.85 -15.14
N ALA A 144 27.29 -7.60 -14.07
CA ALA A 144 28.29 -8.02 -13.10
C ALA A 144 29.36 -8.92 -13.74
N LEU A 145 28.95 -9.86 -14.59
CA LEU A 145 29.91 -10.69 -15.34
C LEU A 145 30.68 -9.89 -16.39
N GLN A 146 30.06 -8.91 -17.05
CA GLN A 146 30.77 -8.01 -17.95
C GLN A 146 31.86 -7.24 -17.20
N GLN A 147 31.52 -6.66 -16.05
CA GLN A 147 32.47 -5.96 -15.18
C GLN A 147 33.60 -6.88 -14.70
N TYR A 148 33.31 -8.15 -14.39
CA TYR A 148 34.32 -9.12 -14.03
C TYR A 148 35.31 -9.40 -15.17
N ILE A 149 34.80 -9.63 -16.38
CA ILE A 149 35.63 -9.89 -17.56
C ILE A 149 36.49 -8.67 -17.91
N ASP A 150 35.90 -7.47 -17.87
CA ASP A 150 36.59 -6.22 -18.23
C ASP A 150 37.62 -5.78 -17.17
N GLY A 151 37.36 -6.08 -15.90
CA GLY A 151 38.21 -5.69 -14.78
C GLY A 151 39.36 -6.65 -14.46
N SER A 152 39.33 -7.86 -15.01
CA SER A 152 40.35 -8.89 -14.72
C SER A 152 41.67 -8.58 -15.44
N SER A 153 42.77 -8.56 -14.69
CA SER A 153 44.12 -8.39 -15.24
C SER A 153 44.57 -9.54 -16.14
N SER A 154 43.92 -10.71 -16.03
CA SER A 154 44.11 -11.85 -16.93
C SER A 154 42.81 -12.17 -17.69
N PRO A 155 42.87 -12.43 -19.01
CA PRO A 155 41.68 -12.69 -19.81
C PRO A 155 41.01 -14.00 -19.41
N THR A 156 39.83 -13.92 -18.80
CA THR A 156 39.01 -15.09 -18.45
C THR A 156 38.31 -15.63 -19.70
N LYS A 157 38.61 -16.88 -20.08
CA LYS A 157 38.08 -17.55 -21.27
C LYS A 157 36.93 -18.50 -20.96
N ALA A 158 36.87 -19.03 -19.74
CA ALA A 158 35.82 -19.95 -19.33
C ALA A 158 35.45 -19.76 -17.86
N ILE A 159 34.19 -20.04 -17.52
CA ILE A 159 33.67 -19.96 -16.15
C ILE A 159 32.95 -21.26 -15.82
N PHE A 160 33.33 -21.90 -14.71
CA PHE A 160 32.61 -23.03 -14.12
C PHE A 160 31.29 -22.55 -13.51
N VAL A 161 30.18 -23.19 -13.89
CA VAL A 161 28.83 -22.84 -13.43
C VAL A 161 28.13 -24.06 -12.85
N GLY A 162 27.67 -23.95 -11.60
CA GLY A 162 26.96 -25.00 -10.88
C GLY A 162 25.46 -25.04 -11.17
N ILE A 163 25.09 -25.20 -12.45
CA ILE A 163 23.70 -25.30 -12.92
C ILE A 163 23.38 -26.75 -13.31
N ARG A 164 22.14 -27.19 -13.07
CA ARG A 164 21.61 -28.53 -13.41
C ARG A 164 20.53 -28.45 -14.49
N ARG A 165 20.24 -29.54 -15.20
CA ARG A 165 19.19 -29.58 -16.25
C ARG A 165 17.81 -29.15 -15.76
N THR A 166 17.52 -29.39 -14.48
CA THR A 166 16.25 -29.03 -13.84
C THR A 166 16.18 -27.57 -13.40
N ASP A 167 17.26 -26.81 -13.54
CA ASP A 167 17.23 -25.37 -13.32
C ASP A 167 16.59 -24.61 -14.50
N PRO A 168 15.98 -23.44 -14.25
CA PRO A 168 15.37 -22.64 -15.31
C PRO A 168 16.36 -22.33 -16.44
N TYR A 169 15.91 -22.51 -17.69
CA TYR A 169 16.68 -22.25 -18.92
C TYR A 169 17.89 -23.17 -19.15
N ALA A 170 17.97 -24.32 -18.46
CA ALA A 170 19.11 -25.23 -18.54
C ALA A 170 18.87 -26.52 -19.33
N GLU A 171 17.64 -26.77 -19.78
CA GLU A 171 17.22 -28.04 -20.38
C GLU A 171 18.10 -28.48 -21.57
N GLU A 172 18.39 -27.53 -22.47
CA GLU A 172 19.17 -27.75 -23.70
C GLU A 172 20.68 -27.48 -23.54
N LEU A 173 21.13 -27.13 -22.34
CA LEU A 173 22.55 -26.86 -22.12
C LEU A 173 23.39 -28.15 -22.19
N SER A 174 24.59 -28.02 -22.74
CA SER A 174 25.62 -29.07 -22.75
C SER A 174 26.70 -28.77 -21.71
N HIS A 175 27.66 -29.67 -21.50
CA HIS A 175 28.77 -29.42 -20.58
C HIS A 175 29.66 -28.22 -20.94
N PHE A 176 29.70 -27.84 -22.22
CA PHE A 176 30.45 -26.70 -22.74
C PHE A 176 29.54 -25.87 -23.63
N SER A 177 29.03 -24.77 -23.10
CA SER A 177 28.08 -23.93 -23.82
C SER A 177 28.59 -22.49 -23.88
N LYS A 178 28.81 -21.97 -25.09
CA LYS A 178 29.16 -20.55 -25.26
C LYS A 178 28.03 -19.68 -24.67
N THR A 179 28.36 -18.50 -24.15
CA THR A 179 27.34 -17.54 -23.69
C THR A 179 26.45 -17.10 -24.85
N ASP A 180 25.20 -16.76 -24.52
CA ASP A 180 24.18 -16.38 -25.49
C ASP A 180 24.47 -14.98 -26.07
N GLU A 181 23.87 -14.64 -27.22
CA GLU A 181 24.11 -13.35 -27.87
C GLU A 181 23.80 -12.17 -26.93
N GLY A 182 24.76 -11.25 -26.85
CA GLY A 182 24.71 -10.07 -25.99
C GLY A 182 25.23 -10.28 -24.57
N TRP A 183 25.48 -11.51 -24.08
CA TRP A 183 26.24 -11.76 -22.85
C TRP A 183 27.75 -11.58 -23.08
N PRO A 184 28.58 -11.41 -22.02
CA PRO A 184 30.03 -11.36 -22.18
C PRO A 184 30.54 -12.64 -22.85
N ASP A 185 31.53 -12.53 -23.74
CA ASP A 185 32.04 -13.69 -24.48
C ASP A 185 32.96 -14.55 -23.59
N PHE A 186 32.44 -15.69 -23.12
CA PHE A 186 33.21 -16.74 -22.45
C PHE A 186 32.52 -18.10 -22.60
N MET A 187 33.25 -19.18 -22.32
CA MET A 187 32.69 -20.53 -22.28
C MET A 187 32.05 -20.83 -20.92
N ARG A 188 30.76 -21.17 -20.88
CA ARG A 188 30.13 -21.76 -19.68
C ARG A 188 30.54 -23.23 -19.62
N VAL A 189 31.16 -23.63 -18.53
CA VAL A 189 31.51 -25.04 -18.26
C VAL A 189 30.60 -25.55 -17.16
N GLN A 190 29.80 -26.57 -17.44
CA GLN A 190 28.78 -27.10 -16.53
C GLN A 190 29.02 -28.58 -16.18
N PRO A 191 29.97 -28.90 -15.28
CA PRO A 191 30.33 -30.29 -14.97
C PRO A 191 29.22 -31.11 -14.32
N ILE A 192 28.32 -30.44 -13.59
CA ILE A 192 27.24 -31.07 -12.84
C ILE A 192 25.87 -30.96 -13.52
N ILE A 193 25.82 -30.61 -14.82
CA ILE A 193 24.55 -30.36 -15.53
C ILE A 193 23.57 -31.54 -15.44
N ASP A 194 24.07 -32.78 -15.51
CA ASP A 194 23.27 -34.01 -15.47
C ASP A 194 23.03 -34.55 -14.04
N TRP A 195 23.37 -33.78 -13.00
CA TRP A 195 23.16 -34.22 -11.62
C TRP A 195 21.72 -33.96 -11.18
N HIS A 196 21.13 -34.93 -10.50
CA HIS A 196 19.83 -34.77 -9.84
C HIS A 196 19.97 -34.20 -8.42
N TYR A 197 18.88 -33.69 -7.86
CA TYR A 197 18.85 -33.16 -6.49
C TYR A 197 19.39 -34.15 -5.45
N LYS A 198 19.06 -35.44 -5.62
CA LYS A 198 19.56 -36.52 -4.75
C LYS A 198 21.07 -36.65 -4.81
N ASN A 199 21.68 -36.59 -5.99
CA ASN A 199 23.13 -36.72 -6.18
C ASN A 199 23.89 -35.61 -5.44
N ILE A 200 23.35 -34.38 -5.44
CA ILE A 200 23.93 -33.24 -4.71
C ILE A 200 23.98 -33.53 -3.21
N TRP A 201 22.87 -33.97 -2.63
CA TRP A 201 22.81 -34.27 -1.20
C TRP A 201 23.61 -35.51 -0.80
N ASP A 202 23.52 -36.59 -1.58
CA ASP A 202 24.31 -37.80 -1.34
C ASP A 202 25.81 -37.45 -1.30
N PHE A 203 26.30 -36.66 -2.26
CA PHE A 203 27.70 -36.23 -2.31
C PHE A 203 28.10 -35.38 -1.11
N LEU A 204 27.30 -34.35 -0.77
CA LEU A 204 27.59 -33.46 0.36
C LEU A 204 27.60 -34.22 1.69
N LEU A 205 26.62 -35.10 1.90
CA LEU A 205 26.46 -35.83 3.16
C LEU A 205 27.47 -36.96 3.31
N GLU A 206 27.73 -37.73 2.25
CA GLU A 206 28.67 -38.86 2.31
C GLU A 206 30.11 -38.39 2.54
N LEU A 207 30.52 -37.31 1.86
CA LEU A 207 31.85 -36.71 2.04
C LEU A 207 31.92 -35.76 3.25
N ARG A 208 30.82 -35.57 3.97
CA ARG A 208 30.70 -34.66 5.13
C ARG A 208 31.16 -33.24 4.79
N ILE A 209 30.81 -32.76 3.60
CA ILE A 209 31.13 -31.43 3.14
C ILE A 209 30.15 -30.44 3.81
N PRO A 210 30.65 -29.42 4.51
CA PRO A 210 29.83 -28.37 5.10
C PRO A 210 29.08 -27.59 4.02
N TYR A 211 27.84 -27.26 4.33
CA TYR A 211 26.93 -26.50 3.49
C TYR A 211 26.28 -25.39 4.32
N CYS A 212 25.58 -24.45 3.67
CA CYS A 212 24.89 -23.36 4.34
C CYS A 212 23.79 -23.90 5.29
N SER A 213 23.80 -23.47 6.55
CA SER A 213 22.89 -24.00 7.58
C SER A 213 21.40 -23.75 7.29
N LEU A 214 21.04 -22.82 6.39
CA LEU A 214 19.66 -22.64 5.95
C LEU A 214 19.03 -23.93 5.42
N TYR A 215 19.82 -24.83 4.83
CA TYR A 215 19.33 -26.12 4.37
C TYR A 215 18.86 -27.04 5.53
N ASP A 216 19.41 -26.87 6.73
CA ASP A 216 18.93 -27.57 7.94
C ASP A 216 17.54 -27.07 8.38
N TYR A 217 17.21 -25.81 8.06
CA TYR A 217 15.93 -25.17 8.36
C TYR A 217 14.89 -25.32 7.21
N GLY A 218 15.08 -26.29 6.32
CA GLY A 218 14.10 -26.63 5.28
C GLY A 218 14.10 -25.74 4.04
N TYR A 219 15.09 -24.86 3.87
CA TYR A 219 15.28 -24.15 2.60
C TYR A 219 15.86 -25.12 1.57
N THR A 220 15.28 -25.23 0.37
CA THR A 220 15.78 -26.15 -0.69
C THR A 220 16.48 -25.42 -1.84
N SER A 221 16.22 -24.11 -1.98
CA SER A 221 16.80 -23.22 -2.99
C SER A 221 17.04 -21.83 -2.39
N LEU A 222 18.23 -21.23 -2.55
CA LEU A 222 18.64 -19.99 -1.87
C LEU A 222 18.84 -18.79 -2.80
N GLY A 223 18.26 -17.63 -2.47
CA GLY A 223 18.47 -16.35 -3.17
C GLY A 223 18.38 -15.20 -2.19
N SER A 224 17.60 -14.16 -2.47
CA SER A 224 17.49 -13.05 -1.52
C SER A 224 16.51 -13.36 -0.40
N MET A 225 16.67 -12.69 0.74
CA MET A 225 15.73 -12.79 1.87
C MET A 225 14.30 -12.37 1.48
N GLU A 226 14.17 -11.54 0.45
CA GLU A 226 12.87 -11.06 -0.04
C GLU A 226 12.08 -12.11 -0.83
N ASN A 227 12.79 -13.05 -1.46
CA ASN A 227 12.21 -13.93 -2.47
C ASN A 227 12.36 -15.42 -2.14
N THR A 228 12.84 -15.75 -0.93
CA THR A 228 13.12 -17.12 -0.52
C THR A 228 12.50 -17.42 0.84
N GLN A 229 11.75 -18.52 0.92
CA GLN A 229 11.16 -19.07 2.14
C GLN A 229 11.51 -20.57 2.26
N PRO A 230 11.39 -21.18 3.46
CA PRO A 230 11.50 -22.62 3.62
C PRO A 230 10.52 -23.36 2.69
N ASN A 231 10.91 -24.54 2.21
CA ASN A 231 10.09 -25.29 1.28
C ASN A 231 8.81 -25.79 1.98
N PRO A 232 7.61 -25.48 1.48
CA PRO A 232 6.36 -25.90 2.12
C PRO A 232 6.20 -27.42 2.22
N LYS A 233 6.81 -28.19 1.31
CA LYS A 233 6.77 -29.68 1.32
C LYS A 233 7.59 -30.29 2.46
N LEU A 234 8.47 -29.51 3.08
CA LEU A 234 9.30 -29.94 4.20
C LEU A 234 8.73 -29.55 5.56
N LYS A 235 7.58 -28.88 5.61
CA LYS A 235 6.95 -28.48 6.87
C LYS A 235 6.66 -29.71 7.75
N ASP A 236 7.11 -29.64 8.99
CA ASP A 236 6.93 -30.68 10.01
C ASP A 236 7.01 -30.02 11.40
N ASP A 237 5.85 -29.81 12.01
CA ASP A 237 5.73 -29.10 13.28
C ASP A 237 6.35 -29.90 14.47
N SER A 238 6.77 -31.15 14.25
CA SER A 238 7.50 -31.94 15.25
C SER A 238 9.00 -31.58 15.34
N GLN A 239 9.54 -30.88 14.32
CA GLN A 239 10.92 -30.43 14.30
C GLN A 239 11.07 -29.10 15.07
N PRO A 240 12.18 -28.84 15.78
CA PRO A 240 12.41 -27.56 16.46
C PRO A 240 12.36 -26.34 15.53
N SER A 241 12.73 -26.52 14.27
CA SER A 241 12.68 -25.51 13.20
C SER A 241 11.31 -25.40 12.52
N GLY A 242 10.38 -26.33 12.79
CA GLY A 242 9.11 -26.48 12.06
C GLY A 242 9.26 -27.08 10.65
N TYR A 243 10.48 -27.45 10.23
CA TYR A 243 10.77 -28.00 8.91
C TYR A 243 11.82 -29.11 8.96
N ARG A 244 11.65 -30.11 8.11
CA ARG A 244 12.67 -31.16 7.86
C ARG A 244 13.83 -30.60 7.05
N HIS A 245 14.99 -31.24 7.19
CA HIS A 245 16.20 -30.94 6.43
C HIS A 245 15.95 -30.97 4.91
N ALA A 246 16.63 -30.11 4.14
CA ALA A 246 16.47 -29.98 2.69
C ALA A 246 16.67 -31.30 1.91
N CYS A 247 17.57 -32.17 2.35
CA CYS A 247 17.80 -33.50 1.74
C CYS A 247 16.58 -34.44 1.81
N MET A 248 15.59 -34.15 2.67
CA MET A 248 14.36 -34.94 2.79
C MET A 248 13.34 -34.64 1.68
N LEU A 249 13.64 -33.70 0.79
CA LEU A 249 12.81 -33.43 -0.39
C LEU A 249 12.99 -34.57 -1.40
N THR A 250 11.92 -35.34 -1.64
CA THR A 250 11.94 -36.52 -2.51
C THR A 250 11.74 -36.20 -3.98
N ASP A 251 11.00 -35.13 -4.29
CA ASP A 251 10.69 -34.71 -5.65
C ASP A 251 11.42 -33.41 -5.98
N GLU A 252 12.34 -33.49 -6.94
CA GLU A 252 13.19 -32.35 -7.33
C GLU A 252 12.44 -31.25 -8.08
N SER A 253 11.27 -31.55 -8.67
CA SER A 253 10.44 -30.53 -9.34
C SER A 253 9.95 -29.45 -8.37
N HIS A 254 9.85 -29.80 -7.08
CA HIS A 254 9.43 -28.92 -6.01
C HIS A 254 10.59 -28.16 -5.34
N GLU A 255 11.81 -28.26 -5.85
CA GLU A 255 12.99 -27.62 -5.24
C GLU A 255 12.82 -26.10 -5.07
N ARG A 256 12.10 -25.46 -6.00
CA ARG A 256 11.95 -23.99 -6.06
C ARG A 256 10.60 -23.49 -5.53
N ASP A 257 9.79 -24.34 -4.91
CA ASP A 257 8.48 -23.95 -4.35
C ASP A 257 8.58 -22.86 -3.27
N GLY A 258 9.74 -22.71 -2.63
CA GLY A 258 10.04 -21.63 -1.70
C GLY A 258 10.40 -20.27 -2.34
N ARG A 259 10.35 -20.13 -3.67
CA ARG A 259 10.74 -18.91 -4.39
C ARG A 259 9.56 -18.01 -4.75
N LYS A 260 9.64 -16.72 -4.42
CA LYS A 260 8.71 -15.67 -4.91
C LYS A 260 9.37 -14.89 -6.07
N GLY A 261 8.57 -14.33 -6.99
CA GLY A 261 9.10 -13.56 -8.15
C GLY A 261 9.85 -12.28 -7.75
N SER A 262 10.82 -11.83 -8.56
CA SER A 262 11.74 -10.70 -8.26
C SER A 262 11.07 -9.32 -8.21
N SER A 263 11.50 -8.49 -7.25
CA SER A 263 11.19 -7.05 -7.13
C SER A 263 12.02 -6.21 -8.15
N LYS A 264 11.41 -5.17 -8.73
CA LYS A 264 11.95 -4.27 -9.76
C LYS A 264 12.02 -2.83 -9.21
N LYS A 265 12.90 -1.97 -9.73
CA LYS A 265 12.92 -0.54 -9.33
C LYS A 265 12.06 0.30 -10.27
N ALA A 266 11.25 1.20 -9.72
CA ALA A 266 10.33 2.04 -10.50
C ALA A 266 11.06 3.08 -11.38
N SER A 267 12.31 3.41 -11.06
CA SER A 267 13.15 4.34 -11.84
C SER A 267 13.66 3.79 -13.17
N ASP A 268 13.65 2.47 -13.35
CA ASP A 268 14.38 1.83 -14.44
C ASP A 268 13.49 1.67 -15.68
N ARG A 269 13.72 2.50 -16.70
CA ARG A 269 12.95 2.51 -17.96
C ARG A 269 12.85 1.16 -18.68
N ILE A 270 13.80 0.26 -18.46
CA ILE A 270 13.82 -1.09 -19.04
C ILE A 270 12.71 -1.97 -18.43
N TYR A 271 12.35 -1.71 -17.17
CA TYR A 271 11.36 -2.48 -16.43
C TYR A 271 10.01 -1.78 -16.34
N TRP A 272 9.98 -0.47 -16.62
CA TRP A 272 8.83 0.38 -16.41
C TRP A 272 8.84 1.58 -17.37
N ASP A 273 7.93 1.58 -18.35
CA ASP A 273 7.81 2.63 -19.38
C ASP A 273 6.64 3.60 -19.13
N GLY A 274 5.80 3.33 -18.12
CA GLY A 274 4.61 4.11 -17.80
C GLY A 274 3.42 3.93 -18.74
N TRP A 275 3.50 3.01 -19.71
CA TRP A 275 2.42 2.75 -20.67
C TRP A 275 1.66 1.46 -20.37
N THR A 276 2.37 0.42 -19.92
CA THR A 276 1.79 -0.91 -19.63
C THR A 276 1.24 -1.05 -18.21
N ASP A 277 1.92 -0.47 -17.22
CA ASP A 277 1.55 -0.50 -15.80
C ASP A 277 1.46 0.93 -15.25
N LYS A 278 0.24 1.49 -15.31
CA LYS A 278 -0.03 2.89 -14.93
C LYS A 278 -0.33 3.08 -13.44
N ALA A 279 -0.66 2.02 -12.71
CA ALA A 279 -0.90 2.05 -11.27
C ALA A 279 -0.21 0.86 -10.58
N MET A 280 0.44 1.09 -9.45
CA MET A 280 1.15 0.04 -8.72
C MET A 280 1.31 0.32 -7.22
N PHE A 281 1.49 -0.77 -6.47
CA PHE A 281 2.00 -0.74 -5.11
C PHE A 281 3.54 -0.72 -5.12
N MET A 282 4.11 0.28 -4.46
CA MET A 282 5.53 0.54 -4.35
C MET A 282 5.97 0.48 -2.88
N ARG A 283 7.02 -0.28 -2.61
CA ARG A 283 7.63 -0.38 -1.28
C ARG A 283 8.34 0.93 -0.93
N LYS A 284 8.61 1.12 0.37
CA LYS A 284 9.23 2.35 0.92
C LYS A 284 10.62 2.64 0.35
N ASP A 285 11.30 1.62 -0.17
CA ASP A 285 12.61 1.72 -0.82
C ASP A 285 12.53 2.10 -2.32
N GLY A 286 11.33 2.37 -2.84
CA GLY A 286 11.11 2.71 -4.24
C GLY A 286 11.05 1.51 -5.20
N THR A 287 11.05 0.28 -4.67
CA THR A 287 10.87 -0.94 -5.47
C THR A 287 9.38 -1.24 -5.70
N PHE A 288 9.05 -1.75 -6.88
CA PHE A 288 7.73 -2.25 -7.24
C PHE A 288 7.86 -3.64 -7.84
N THR A 289 6.78 -4.41 -7.88
CA THR A 289 6.77 -5.70 -8.57
C THR A 289 5.50 -5.82 -9.41
N LYS A 290 5.58 -6.56 -10.51
CA LYS A 290 4.38 -6.93 -11.29
C LYS A 290 3.61 -8.07 -10.64
N GLY A 291 4.23 -8.82 -9.72
CA GLY A 291 3.58 -9.85 -8.93
C GLY A 291 2.84 -9.26 -7.72
N ASN A 292 2.07 -10.10 -7.04
CA ASN A 292 1.33 -9.70 -5.84
C ASN A 292 2.28 -9.22 -4.74
N VAL A 293 1.90 -8.14 -4.07
CA VAL A 293 2.60 -7.57 -2.93
C VAL A 293 1.93 -8.07 -1.65
N TYR A 294 2.72 -8.41 -0.64
CA TYR A 294 2.21 -8.90 0.65
C TYR A 294 2.66 -7.95 1.74
N ILE A 295 1.72 -7.53 2.59
CA ILE A 295 1.99 -6.69 3.77
C ILE A 295 1.16 -7.17 4.96
N ASP A 296 1.55 -6.78 6.17
CA ASP A 296 0.78 -7.09 7.38
C ASP A 296 -0.31 -6.04 7.62
N LYS A 297 -1.36 -6.43 8.34
CA LYS A 297 -2.45 -5.53 8.73
C LYS A 297 -1.90 -4.33 9.52
N GLY A 298 -2.19 -3.12 9.06
CA GLY A 298 -1.76 -1.88 9.67
C GLY A 298 -0.45 -1.33 9.12
N ASP A 299 0.19 -2.02 8.17
CA ASP A 299 1.33 -1.51 7.44
C ASP A 299 0.92 -0.43 6.43
N GLU A 300 1.91 0.39 6.07
CA GLU A 300 1.78 1.45 5.08
C GLU A 300 2.63 1.13 3.86
N ILE A 301 2.05 1.29 2.68
CA ILE A 301 2.71 1.15 1.39
C ILE A 301 2.42 2.35 0.50
N CYS A 302 3.36 2.70 -0.39
CA CYS A 302 3.16 3.78 -1.32
C CYS A 302 2.37 3.27 -2.53
N VAL A 303 1.29 3.96 -2.88
CA VAL A 303 0.58 3.76 -4.14
C VAL A 303 1.02 4.82 -5.12
N VAL A 304 1.29 4.41 -6.36
CA VAL A 304 1.78 5.30 -7.42
C VAL A 304 0.91 5.15 -8.66
N VAL A 305 0.52 6.29 -9.24
CA VAL A 305 -0.16 6.40 -10.53
C VAL A 305 0.68 7.26 -11.46
N LEU A 306 0.93 6.76 -12.67
CA LEU A 306 1.76 7.39 -13.67
C LEU A 306 0.97 7.49 -14.97
N LEU A 307 0.80 8.71 -15.44
CA LEU A 307 0.04 9.00 -16.65
C LEU A 307 0.99 9.18 -17.84
N GLY A 308 0.49 8.94 -19.06
CA GLY A 308 1.23 9.20 -20.28
C GLY A 308 1.58 10.68 -20.47
N PRO A 309 2.48 11.04 -21.42
CA PRO A 309 2.90 12.40 -21.67
C PRO A 309 1.69 13.34 -21.89
N THR A 310 1.77 14.51 -21.29
CA THR A 310 0.77 15.58 -21.40
C THR A 310 0.70 16.13 -22.84
N PRO A 311 -0.43 16.75 -23.23
CA PRO A 311 -0.47 17.62 -24.41
C PRO A 311 0.68 18.66 -24.34
N ALA A 312 1.17 19.10 -25.50
CA ALA A 312 2.30 20.02 -25.60
C ALA A 312 2.13 21.26 -24.70
N GLN A 313 3.21 21.71 -24.05
CA GLN A 313 3.23 22.85 -23.14
C GLN A 313 2.71 24.14 -23.80
N SER A 314 2.82 24.25 -25.13
CA SER A 314 2.23 25.32 -25.94
C SER A 314 0.70 25.40 -25.91
N SER A 315 0.04 24.37 -25.40
CA SER A 315 -1.43 24.25 -25.32
C SER A 315 -1.97 24.41 -23.90
N ILE A 316 -1.11 24.64 -22.91
CA ILE A 316 -1.46 24.71 -21.48
C ILE A 316 -0.94 26.06 -20.97
N LYS A 317 -1.85 26.93 -20.50
CA LYS A 317 -1.44 28.14 -19.77
C LYS A 317 -1.04 27.73 -18.35
N ASP A 318 0.12 28.18 -17.91
CA ASP A 318 0.55 28.09 -16.51
C ASP A 318 -0.20 29.18 -15.74
N GLU A 319 -1.33 28.83 -15.14
CA GLU A 319 -2.06 29.68 -14.20
C GLU A 319 -1.84 29.14 -12.77
N ASP A 320 -2.06 29.96 -11.75
CA ASP A 320 -1.97 29.53 -10.35
C ASP A 320 -3.21 28.69 -10.03
N HIS A 321 -3.06 27.46 -9.54
CA HIS A 321 -4.16 26.52 -9.31
C HIS A 321 -3.99 25.81 -7.96
N LEU A 322 -5.10 25.66 -7.22
CA LEU A 322 -5.14 24.90 -5.95
C LEU A 322 -5.13 23.39 -6.15
N GLY A 323 -5.73 22.89 -7.22
CA GLY A 323 -5.85 21.45 -7.49
C GLY A 323 -4.68 20.89 -8.29
N THR A 324 -4.63 19.56 -8.41
CA THR A 324 -3.63 18.89 -9.24
C THR A 324 -3.88 19.14 -10.73
N LYS A 325 -2.82 19.09 -11.53
CA LYS A 325 -2.90 19.27 -12.98
C LYS A 325 -3.86 18.27 -13.65
N ASP A 326 -3.86 17.02 -13.22
CA ASP A 326 -4.78 16.00 -13.72
C ASP A 326 -5.82 15.62 -12.64
N SER A 327 -7.04 15.24 -13.06
CA SER A 327 -8.12 14.76 -12.19
C SER A 327 -8.12 13.24 -12.17
N ILE A 328 -7.67 12.66 -11.06
CA ILE A 328 -7.50 11.21 -10.91
C ILE A 328 -8.32 10.73 -9.72
N ALA A 329 -9.31 9.87 -9.98
CA ALA A 329 -9.97 9.10 -8.95
C ALA A 329 -9.25 7.76 -8.76
N LEU A 330 -8.78 7.47 -7.55
CA LEU A 330 -8.07 6.25 -7.22
C LEU A 330 -8.75 5.54 -6.05
N PHE A 331 -9.08 4.28 -6.25
CA PHE A 331 -9.65 3.41 -5.23
C PHE A 331 -8.79 2.17 -5.07
N ALA A 332 -8.55 1.74 -3.82
CA ALA A 332 -8.10 0.38 -3.56
C ALA A 332 -9.33 -0.48 -3.22
N THR A 333 -9.68 -1.37 -4.15
CA THR A 333 -10.86 -2.24 -4.05
C THR A 333 -10.42 -3.63 -3.65
N GLY A 334 -10.87 -4.08 -2.49
CA GLY A 334 -10.77 -5.47 -2.02
C GLY A 334 -12.08 -6.24 -2.21
N ASN A 335 -12.13 -7.48 -1.74
CA ASN A 335 -13.34 -8.30 -1.80
C ASN A 335 -14.44 -7.80 -0.85
N ALA A 336 -14.04 -7.28 0.32
CA ALA A 336 -14.94 -6.83 1.38
C ALA A 336 -14.74 -5.36 1.76
N THR A 337 -13.74 -4.69 1.17
CA THR A 337 -13.32 -3.34 1.56
C THR A 337 -13.10 -2.45 0.34
N LYS A 338 -13.34 -1.14 0.49
CA LYS A 338 -13.03 -0.14 -0.54
C LYS A 338 -12.46 1.11 0.11
N ILE A 339 -11.27 1.50 -0.32
CA ILE A 339 -10.51 2.64 0.21
C ILE A 339 -10.41 3.68 -0.89
N THR A 340 -10.84 4.92 -0.60
CA THR A 340 -10.57 6.07 -1.47
C THR A 340 -9.17 6.60 -1.18
N ILE A 341 -8.33 6.74 -2.21
CA ILE A 341 -6.95 7.17 -2.05
C ILE A 341 -6.78 8.58 -2.63
N GLU A 342 -6.31 9.49 -1.80
CA GLU A 342 -6.00 10.87 -2.18
C GLU A 342 -4.54 10.98 -2.66
N LEU A 343 -4.37 11.19 -3.96
CA LEU A 343 -3.06 11.28 -4.61
C LEU A 343 -2.45 12.68 -4.49
N LYS A 344 -1.12 12.74 -4.34
CA LYS A 344 -0.33 13.96 -4.44
C LYS A 344 0.51 13.94 -5.71
N ALA A 345 0.53 15.05 -6.43
CA ALA A 345 1.39 15.23 -7.59
C ALA A 345 2.87 15.29 -7.17
N HIS A 346 3.75 14.69 -7.97
CA HIS A 346 5.18 14.77 -7.75
C HIS A 346 5.75 16.13 -8.12
N LYS A 347 6.59 16.68 -7.25
CA LYS A 347 7.12 18.05 -7.37
C LYS A 347 7.86 18.31 -8.69
N THR A 348 8.56 17.32 -9.22
CA THR A 348 9.39 17.46 -10.43
C THR A 348 8.95 16.60 -11.61
N GLN A 349 8.06 15.62 -11.39
CA GLN A 349 7.64 14.67 -12.42
C GLN A 349 6.17 14.93 -12.70
N THR A 350 5.89 15.66 -13.78
CA THR A 350 4.56 16.22 -14.07
C THR A 350 3.49 15.17 -14.39
N ASN A 351 3.89 13.91 -14.54
CA ASN A 351 3.02 12.79 -14.86
C ASN A 351 2.96 11.74 -13.74
N ALA A 352 3.54 12.01 -12.58
CA ALA A 352 3.63 11.10 -11.46
C ALA A 352 2.79 11.57 -10.27
N TYR A 353 2.03 10.64 -9.70
CA TYR A 353 1.14 10.86 -8.57
C TYR A 353 1.34 9.76 -7.56
N PHE A 354 1.38 10.08 -6.27
CA PHE A 354 1.62 9.10 -5.22
C PHE A 354 0.86 9.40 -3.94
N ALA A 355 0.59 8.36 -3.16
CA ALA A 355 0.01 8.46 -1.83
C ALA A 355 0.58 7.36 -0.92
N PRO A 356 1.03 7.67 0.31
CA PRO A 356 1.19 6.65 1.33
C PRO A 356 -0.20 6.20 1.79
N VAL A 357 -0.45 4.89 1.76
CA VAL A 357 -1.74 4.31 2.15
C VAL A 357 -1.52 3.25 3.20
N ARG A 358 -2.22 3.40 4.33
CA ARG A 358 -2.20 2.45 5.42
C ARG A 358 -3.36 1.47 5.28
N PHE A 359 -3.07 0.18 5.20
CA PHE A 359 -4.10 -0.84 5.02
C PHE A 359 -4.49 -1.44 6.37
N THR A 360 -5.59 -0.92 6.94
CA THR A 360 -6.05 -1.30 8.28
C THR A 360 -6.89 -2.57 8.30
N GLN A 361 -7.29 -3.11 7.14
CA GLN A 361 -8.12 -4.30 7.01
C GLN A 361 -7.42 -5.38 6.18
N ALA A 362 -7.63 -6.64 6.57
CA ALA A 362 -7.10 -7.78 5.83
C ALA A 362 -8.00 -8.08 4.63
N ASP A 363 -7.48 -7.90 3.43
CA ASP A 363 -8.17 -8.14 2.16
C ASP A 363 -7.13 -8.29 1.03
N SER A 364 -7.59 -8.62 -0.17
CA SER A 364 -6.79 -8.60 -1.40
C SER A 364 -7.19 -7.41 -2.25
N TYR A 365 -6.39 -6.34 -2.21
CA TYR A 365 -6.68 -5.07 -2.86
C TYR A 365 -6.13 -5.00 -4.29
N LYS A 366 -6.91 -4.42 -5.18
CA LYS A 366 -6.49 -3.95 -6.50
C LYS A 366 -6.66 -2.44 -6.57
N LEU A 367 -5.82 -1.75 -7.33
CA LEU A 367 -6.00 -0.33 -7.59
C LEU A 367 -6.92 -0.16 -8.80
N ASP A 368 -8.03 0.52 -8.61
CA ASP A 368 -8.94 0.96 -9.65
C ASP A 368 -8.76 2.46 -9.86
N VAL A 369 -8.33 2.85 -11.07
CA VAL A 369 -8.00 4.24 -11.39
C VAL A 369 -8.89 4.72 -12.51
N VAL A 370 -9.44 5.93 -12.35
CA VAL A 370 -10.15 6.65 -13.40
C VAL A 370 -9.47 8.01 -13.57
N ASP A 371 -8.84 8.21 -14.73
CA ASP A 371 -8.34 9.50 -15.18
C ASP A 371 -9.49 10.22 -15.89
N GLU A 372 -10.08 11.22 -15.23
CA GLU A 372 -11.25 11.93 -15.72
C GLU A 372 -10.86 13.02 -16.74
N TYR A 373 -9.76 13.72 -16.49
CA TYR A 373 -9.26 14.83 -17.30
C TYR A 373 -7.76 15.06 -17.09
N ARG A 374 -7.10 15.47 -18.16
CA ARG A 374 -5.70 15.90 -18.15
C ARG A 374 -5.60 17.43 -18.17
N SER A 375 -4.62 18.00 -17.47
CA SER A 375 -4.21 19.42 -17.60
C SER A 375 -5.29 20.50 -17.35
N TYR A 376 -5.72 20.69 -16.10
CA TYR A 376 -6.65 21.71 -15.57
C TYR A 376 -8.01 21.84 -16.28
N PHE A 377 -8.26 21.08 -17.34
CA PHE A 377 -9.54 21.05 -18.04
C PHE A 377 -10.70 20.61 -17.14
N TRP A 378 -10.41 19.93 -16.03
CA TRP A 378 -11.38 19.54 -15.03
C TRP A 378 -11.97 20.72 -14.24
N GLU A 379 -11.31 21.88 -14.21
CA GLU A 379 -11.81 23.08 -13.54
C GLU A 379 -12.96 23.73 -14.34
N ALA A 380 -12.91 23.67 -15.68
CA ALA A 380 -13.95 24.20 -16.59
C ALA A 380 -14.35 23.16 -17.66
N PRO A 381 -14.97 22.05 -17.25
CA PRO A 381 -15.13 20.85 -18.08
C PRO A 381 -16.09 21.00 -19.27
N ILE A 382 -16.85 22.10 -19.36
CA ILE A 382 -17.76 22.39 -20.49
C ILE A 382 -17.05 22.82 -21.77
N LEU A 383 -15.80 23.26 -21.65
CA LEU A 383 -15.00 23.69 -22.79
C LEU A 383 -14.34 22.50 -23.50
N HIS A 384 -14.46 21.29 -22.94
CA HIS A 384 -13.72 20.13 -23.39
C HIS A 384 -14.59 18.88 -23.43
N ASN A 385 -14.43 18.04 -24.46
CA ASN A 385 -15.16 16.77 -24.53
C ASN A 385 -14.62 15.77 -23.50
N TYR A 386 -15.47 15.41 -22.53
CA TYR A 386 -15.21 14.40 -21.51
C TYR A 386 -14.98 13.01 -22.12
N LYS A 387 -13.83 12.39 -21.83
CA LYS A 387 -13.56 10.97 -22.14
C LYS A 387 -12.70 10.36 -21.03
N PRO A 388 -13.31 9.86 -19.95
CA PRO A 388 -12.56 9.28 -18.85
C PRO A 388 -11.84 8.00 -19.32
N TYR A 389 -10.65 7.79 -18.80
CA TYR A 389 -9.85 6.61 -19.07
C TYR A 389 -9.64 5.81 -17.78
N ALA A 390 -10.23 4.62 -17.73
CA ALA A 390 -10.12 3.73 -16.58
C ALA A 390 -9.05 2.65 -16.82
N PHE A 391 -8.29 2.35 -15.77
CA PHE A 391 -7.30 1.28 -15.77
C PHE A 391 -7.10 0.74 -14.36
N GLN A 392 -6.57 -0.48 -14.25
CA GLN A 392 -6.34 -1.14 -12.97
C GLN A 392 -4.88 -1.52 -12.80
N SER A 393 -4.41 -1.68 -11.55
CA SER A 393 -3.09 -2.28 -11.30
C SER A 393 -3.03 -3.72 -11.79
N GLN A 394 -1.87 -4.15 -12.30
CA GLN A 394 -1.66 -5.55 -12.64
C GLN A 394 -1.47 -6.43 -11.40
N ASN A 395 -0.83 -5.90 -10.36
CA ASN A 395 -0.62 -6.61 -9.11
C ASN A 395 -1.75 -6.38 -8.11
N TYR A 396 -1.96 -7.38 -7.26
CA TYR A 396 -2.76 -7.25 -6.04
C TYR A 396 -1.86 -6.98 -4.84
N LEU A 397 -2.38 -6.23 -3.87
CA LEU A 397 -1.83 -6.12 -2.53
C LEU A 397 -2.62 -7.03 -1.59
N ILE A 398 -1.98 -8.06 -1.06
CA ILE A 398 -2.57 -9.02 -0.15
C ILE A 398 -2.16 -8.63 1.27
N VAL A 399 -3.15 -8.24 2.07
CA VAL A 399 -2.96 -7.85 3.47
C VAL A 399 -3.29 -9.05 4.34
N ALA A 400 -2.28 -9.57 5.03
CA ALA A 400 -2.45 -10.76 5.86
C ALA A 400 -3.38 -10.48 7.07
N LYS A 401 -4.19 -11.48 7.42
CA LYS A 401 -4.93 -11.47 8.70
C LYS A 401 -3.89 -11.62 9.82
N SER A 402 -3.66 -10.55 10.58
CA SER A 402 -2.81 -10.62 11.77
C SER A 402 -3.52 -11.40 12.89
N GLU A 403 -2.86 -12.40 13.45
CA GLU A 403 -3.34 -13.15 14.63
C GLU A 403 -3.22 -12.33 15.93
N ILE A 404 -2.46 -11.23 15.92
CA ILE A 404 -2.14 -10.44 17.12
C ILE A 404 -2.15 -8.94 16.78
N SER A 405 -3.28 -8.27 16.97
CA SER A 405 -3.29 -6.83 17.29
C SER A 405 -4.60 -6.41 17.94
N THR A 406 -4.59 -6.39 19.26
CA THR A 406 -5.59 -5.78 20.15
C THR A 406 -5.19 -4.34 20.51
N LYS A 407 -4.56 -3.59 19.61
CA LYS A 407 -4.34 -2.15 19.86
C LYS A 407 -5.68 -1.43 19.77
N ARG A 408 -6.27 -1.13 20.94
CA ARG A 408 -7.48 -0.32 21.06
C ARG A 408 -7.15 1.09 20.59
N LEU A 409 -7.69 1.48 19.43
CA LEU A 409 -7.59 2.86 18.93
C LEU A 409 -8.26 3.82 19.91
N PRO A 410 -7.75 5.06 20.07
CA PRO A 410 -8.41 6.08 20.89
C PRO A 410 -9.77 6.46 20.30
N ILE A 411 -10.65 7.04 21.12
CA ILE A 411 -11.93 7.59 20.63
C ILE A 411 -11.65 8.80 19.72
N CYS A 412 -12.37 8.91 18.61
CA CYS A 412 -12.24 10.05 17.71
C CYS A 412 -12.56 11.37 18.45
N GLN A 413 -11.64 12.33 18.37
CA GLN A 413 -11.80 13.67 18.90
C GLN A 413 -12.17 14.65 17.76
N ASN A 414 -12.52 15.90 18.08
CA ASN A 414 -13.04 16.82 17.05
C ASN A 414 -11.98 17.29 16.04
N ASN A 415 -10.69 17.20 16.40
CA ASN A 415 -9.58 17.62 15.55
C ASN A 415 -8.86 16.44 14.88
N THR A 416 -9.34 15.20 15.07
CA THR A 416 -8.77 14.04 14.37
C THR A 416 -9.22 14.06 12.92
N ASP A 417 -8.28 13.97 11.97
CA ASP A 417 -8.58 13.71 10.55
C ASP A 417 -9.26 12.34 10.45
N ILE A 418 -10.54 12.35 10.05
CA ILE A 418 -11.39 11.15 9.97
C ILE A 418 -11.20 10.50 8.60
N GLN A 419 -9.95 10.12 8.31
CA GLN A 419 -9.68 9.16 7.25
C GLN A 419 -10.25 7.80 7.65
N GLY A 420 -10.85 7.10 6.70
CA GLY A 420 -11.48 5.83 6.97
C GLY A 420 -11.89 5.07 5.72
N THR A 421 -12.35 3.86 5.96
CA THR A 421 -12.59 2.84 4.94
C THR A 421 -14.01 2.30 5.05
N TRP A 422 -14.67 2.06 3.93
CA TRP A 422 -15.91 1.30 3.90
C TRP A 422 -15.59 -0.21 3.96
N VAL A 423 -16.02 -0.86 5.04
CA VAL A 423 -15.71 -2.27 5.35
C VAL A 423 -17.00 -3.06 5.45
N ASN A 424 -17.05 -4.28 4.92
CA ASN A 424 -18.18 -5.18 5.11
C ASN A 424 -18.50 -5.33 6.62
N ALA A 425 -19.74 -5.04 7.00
CA ALA A 425 -20.16 -4.99 8.39
C ALA A 425 -19.99 -6.35 9.10
N THR A 426 -20.24 -7.47 8.40
CA THR A 426 -20.07 -8.82 8.95
C THR A 426 -18.60 -9.12 9.25
N VAL A 427 -17.70 -8.79 8.33
CA VAL A 427 -16.24 -8.95 8.52
C VAL A 427 -15.73 -8.04 9.65
N PHE A 428 -16.28 -6.83 9.76
CA PHE A 428 -15.93 -5.91 10.83
C PHE A 428 -16.41 -6.40 12.21
N LYS A 429 -17.60 -7.01 12.31
CA LYS A 429 -18.12 -7.63 13.55
C LYS A 429 -17.19 -8.70 14.09
N GLU A 430 -16.82 -9.64 13.23
CA GLU A 430 -15.99 -10.79 13.60
C GLU A 430 -14.62 -10.37 14.13
N SER A 431 -14.08 -9.27 13.59
CA SER A 431 -12.74 -8.78 13.95
C SER A 431 -12.71 -7.79 15.12
N ASN A 432 -13.84 -7.22 15.53
CA ASN A 432 -13.91 -6.19 16.56
C ASN A 432 -15.10 -6.41 17.51
N SER A 433 -14.93 -7.38 18.42
CA SER A 433 -15.99 -7.98 19.24
C SER A 433 -16.72 -7.06 20.24
N ARG A 434 -16.44 -5.75 20.30
CA ARG A 434 -16.98 -4.88 21.38
C ARG A 434 -17.38 -3.42 21.06
N SER A 435 -17.27 -2.87 19.84
CA SER A 435 -17.40 -1.39 19.69
C SER A 435 -18.50 -0.82 18.79
N ILE A 436 -19.00 -1.51 17.76
CA ILE A 436 -20.10 -0.98 16.92
C ILE A 436 -21.45 -1.62 17.25
N PHE A 437 -21.44 -2.89 17.65
CA PHE A 437 -22.66 -3.72 17.65
C PHE A 437 -23.24 -3.99 19.03
N THR A 438 -22.49 -3.76 20.09
CA THR A 438 -22.95 -3.96 21.48
C THR A 438 -23.92 -2.88 21.97
N MET A 439 -24.15 -1.79 21.22
CA MET A 439 -25.15 -0.75 21.55
C MET A 439 -26.38 -0.75 20.63
N PHE A 440 -26.38 -1.47 19.51
CA PHE A 440 -27.44 -1.38 18.48
C PHE A 440 -27.70 -2.70 17.74
N GLU A 441 -27.81 -3.83 18.45
CA GLU A 441 -28.19 -5.14 17.86
C GLU A 441 -29.50 -5.09 17.02
N SER A 442 -30.34 -4.06 17.19
CA SER A 442 -31.59 -3.89 16.43
C SER A 442 -31.55 -2.89 15.26
N ASN A 443 -30.52 -2.03 15.14
CA ASN A 443 -30.54 -0.85 14.23
C ASN A 443 -29.36 -0.80 13.24
N GLU A 444 -28.61 -1.88 13.08
CA GLU A 444 -27.43 -1.98 12.21
C GLU A 444 -27.70 -1.51 10.77
N ASN A 445 -28.90 -1.79 10.25
CA ASN A 445 -29.31 -1.45 8.89
C ASN A 445 -29.31 0.07 8.61
N LEU A 446 -29.32 0.92 9.64
CA LEU A 446 -29.40 2.38 9.48
C LEU A 446 -28.06 3.01 9.10
N VAL A 447 -26.93 2.46 9.58
CA VAL A 447 -25.58 3.03 9.35
C VAL A 447 -24.75 2.20 8.38
N THR A 448 -25.28 1.06 7.91
CA THR A 448 -24.65 0.24 6.88
C THR A 448 -25.18 0.62 5.50
N HIS A 449 -24.31 0.93 4.54
CA HIS A 449 -24.66 1.11 3.14
C HIS A 449 -24.18 -0.09 2.32
N ASN A 450 -25.08 -0.77 1.60
CA ASN A 450 -24.78 -2.01 0.87
C ASN A 450 -24.03 -3.08 1.70
N GLY A 451 -24.40 -3.22 2.98
CA GLY A 451 -23.75 -4.15 3.90
C GLY A 451 -22.33 -3.75 4.34
N LYS A 452 -21.87 -2.53 4.01
CA LYS A 452 -20.61 -1.95 4.47
C LYS A 452 -20.86 -0.85 5.50
N VAL A 453 -19.94 -0.67 6.44
CA VAL A 453 -19.91 0.43 7.43
C VAL A 453 -18.61 1.21 7.28
N PHE A 454 -18.67 2.52 7.47
CA PHE A 454 -17.47 3.36 7.44
C PHE A 454 -16.71 3.25 8.76
N VAL A 455 -15.41 2.96 8.68
CA VAL A 455 -14.53 2.74 9.83
C VAL A 455 -13.33 3.69 9.72
N PRO A 456 -13.13 4.62 10.67
CA PRO A 456 -11.93 5.46 10.68
C PRO A 456 -10.66 4.64 10.94
N ASP A 457 -9.58 5.05 10.31
CA ASP A 457 -8.30 4.32 10.37
C ASP A 457 -7.53 4.57 11.68
N ASN A 458 -7.73 5.76 12.28
CA ASN A 458 -6.89 6.24 13.39
C ASN A 458 -7.62 6.31 14.73
N CYS A 459 -8.95 6.09 14.75
CA CYS A 459 -9.75 6.26 15.96
C CYS A 459 -11.05 5.44 15.93
N GLN A 460 -11.66 5.25 17.10
CA GLN A 460 -12.96 4.59 17.26
C GLN A 460 -14.07 5.64 17.30
N LEU A 461 -15.00 5.57 16.35
CA LEU A 461 -16.20 6.40 16.38
C LEU A 461 -17.10 5.98 17.55
N LYS A 462 -17.58 6.98 18.28
CA LYS A 462 -18.57 6.80 19.32
C LYS A 462 -19.95 7.04 18.73
N PHE A 463 -20.74 5.98 18.62
CA PHE A 463 -22.12 6.10 18.16
C PHE A 463 -22.99 6.69 19.26
N LYS A 464 -23.86 7.62 18.88
CA LYS A 464 -24.80 8.30 19.77
C LYS A 464 -26.21 8.17 19.19
N SER A 465 -27.18 7.88 20.03
CA SER A 465 -28.59 8.03 19.62
C SER A 465 -28.89 9.52 19.41
N ALA A 466 -29.89 9.83 18.58
CA ALA A 466 -30.34 11.20 18.38
C ALA A 466 -30.68 11.88 19.72
N GLY A 467 -31.37 11.16 20.60
CA GLY A 467 -31.70 11.67 21.92
C GLY A 467 -30.48 11.92 22.83
N GLN A 468 -29.41 11.12 22.75
CA GLN A 468 -28.15 11.41 23.45
C GLN A 468 -27.47 12.67 22.90
N ALA A 469 -27.54 12.90 21.58
CA ALA A 469 -27.00 14.11 20.96
C ALA A 469 -27.79 15.36 21.39
N ILE A 470 -29.11 15.25 21.47
CA ILE A 470 -30.00 16.35 21.90
C ILE A 470 -29.88 16.60 23.41
N ALA A 471 -29.67 15.56 24.21
CA ALA A 471 -29.36 15.72 25.64
C ALA A 471 -28.04 16.50 25.85
N CYS A 472 -27.06 16.36 24.95
CA CYS A 472 -25.86 17.20 24.99
C CYS A 472 -26.15 18.67 24.69
N LEU A 473 -27.26 19.01 24.02
CA LEU A 473 -27.67 20.39 23.76
C LEU A 473 -28.47 20.96 24.93
N GLY A 474 -29.28 20.18 25.63
CA GLY A 474 -30.09 20.69 26.74
C GLY A 474 -31.01 21.84 26.29
N THR A 475 -30.78 23.06 26.77
CA THR A 475 -31.58 24.26 26.44
C THR A 475 -30.92 25.18 25.41
N ARG A 476 -29.87 24.72 24.72
CA ARG A 476 -29.03 25.55 23.84
C ARG A 476 -29.72 25.89 22.52
N VAL A 477 -29.37 27.06 21.98
CA VAL A 477 -29.84 27.57 20.68
C VAL A 477 -28.78 27.35 19.60
N VAL A 478 -29.19 26.73 18.49
CA VAL A 478 -28.33 26.43 17.34
C VAL A 478 -28.78 27.24 16.13
N HIS A 479 -27.88 28.06 15.58
CA HIS A 479 -28.09 28.73 14.30
C HIS A 479 -27.47 27.89 13.18
N VAL A 480 -28.26 27.56 12.16
CA VAL A 480 -27.81 26.79 11.01
C VAL A 480 -27.87 27.67 9.77
N TRP A 481 -26.77 27.76 9.02
CA TRP A 481 -26.64 28.53 7.78
C TRP A 481 -26.14 27.62 6.67
N ALA A 482 -27.03 27.19 5.78
CA ALA A 482 -26.65 26.15 4.84
C ALA A 482 -27.48 26.07 3.58
N ASP A 483 -26.91 25.39 2.58
CA ASP A 483 -27.59 25.02 1.35
C ASP A 483 -28.53 23.83 1.54
N ASN A 484 -29.32 23.54 0.50
CA ASN A 484 -30.36 22.52 0.52
C ASN A 484 -29.84 21.09 0.82
N ASN A 485 -28.54 20.81 0.72
CA ASN A 485 -28.00 19.48 1.04
C ASN A 485 -27.88 19.25 2.55
N LEU A 486 -27.79 20.32 3.35
CA LEU A 486 -27.79 20.19 4.82
C LEU A 486 -29.16 19.81 5.36
N ARG A 487 -30.24 20.16 4.65
CA ARG A 487 -31.61 19.85 5.05
C ARG A 487 -31.80 18.35 5.35
N ARG A 488 -31.05 17.47 4.68
CA ARG A 488 -31.10 16.01 4.86
C ARG A 488 -30.56 15.51 6.20
N TRP A 489 -29.65 16.26 6.81
CA TRP A 489 -29.20 16.00 8.18
C TRP A 489 -30.35 16.14 9.17
N CYS A 490 -31.32 16.99 8.82
CA CYS A 490 -32.53 17.19 9.56
C CYS A 490 -33.64 16.18 9.22
N ASP A 491 -33.32 14.87 9.15
CA ASP A 491 -34.32 13.79 9.34
C ASP A 491 -34.78 13.78 10.82
N LEU A 492 -35.36 14.92 11.20
CA LEU A 492 -35.95 15.27 12.46
C LEU A 492 -37.39 14.76 12.54
N GLU A 493 -37.93 14.16 11.48
CA GLU A 493 -39.10 13.27 11.56
C GLU A 493 -38.77 12.02 12.38
N THR A 494 -37.58 11.44 12.22
CA THR A 494 -37.16 10.26 13.01
C THR A 494 -36.99 10.61 14.50
N ILE A 495 -36.66 11.87 14.80
CA ILE A 495 -36.48 12.37 16.17
C ILE A 495 -37.82 12.83 16.78
N SER A 496 -38.74 13.35 15.96
CA SER A 496 -40.06 13.84 16.41
C SER A 496 -41.19 12.80 16.37
N LYS A 497 -41.03 11.65 15.67
CA LYS A 497 -42.07 10.64 15.51
C LYS A 497 -41.59 9.22 15.86
N ILE A 498 -41.07 9.01 17.07
CA ILE A 498 -40.68 7.69 17.61
C ILE A 498 -41.87 6.69 17.75
N LYS A 499 -43.10 7.03 17.32
CA LYS A 499 -44.27 6.20 17.64
C LYS A 499 -44.79 5.22 16.57
N ASN A 500 -44.48 5.32 15.28
CA ASN A 500 -45.13 4.47 14.29
C ASN A 500 -44.19 3.96 13.19
N ASP A 501 -43.27 3.07 13.57
CA ASP A 501 -42.27 2.49 12.66
C ASP A 501 -42.63 1.05 12.27
N VAL A 502 -43.82 0.85 11.70
CA VAL A 502 -44.25 -0.49 11.19
C VAL A 502 -44.52 -0.51 9.68
N GLU A 503 -44.78 0.64 9.01
CA GLU A 503 -45.22 0.60 7.61
C GLU A 503 -44.35 1.31 6.56
N ARG A 504 -43.25 1.99 6.91
CA ARG A 504 -42.35 2.60 5.90
C ARG A 504 -41.23 1.66 5.39
N GLN A 505 -41.43 0.35 5.45
CA GLN A 505 -40.58 -0.62 4.75
C GLN A 505 -41.02 -0.78 3.29
N LYS A 506 -40.34 -0.06 2.40
CA LYS A 506 -40.18 -0.25 0.93
C LYS A 506 -40.52 1.03 0.17
N LYS A 507 -39.49 1.79 -0.23
CA LYS A 507 -39.28 2.30 -1.60
C LYS A 507 -37.96 3.11 -1.65
N SER A 508 -37.01 2.57 -2.42
CA SER A 508 -35.66 3.04 -2.80
C SER A 508 -34.60 3.30 -1.70
N ALA A 509 -33.42 2.67 -1.86
CA ALA A 509 -32.19 3.03 -1.13
C ALA A 509 -31.68 4.45 -1.51
N CYS A 510 -32.15 4.95 -2.66
CA CYS A 510 -31.96 6.29 -3.17
C CYS A 510 -33.26 7.10 -3.00
N ILE A 511 -33.72 7.34 -1.76
CA ILE A 511 -34.63 8.46 -1.51
C ILE A 511 -33.77 9.71 -1.55
N CYS A 512 -33.80 10.38 -2.69
CA CYS A 512 -32.92 11.50 -2.98
C CYS A 512 -33.69 12.81 -3.13
N ASN A 513 -34.99 12.77 -2.85
CA ASN A 513 -35.92 13.84 -3.13
C ASN A 513 -36.76 14.11 -1.88
N ASP A 514 -36.18 14.83 -0.90
CA ASP A 514 -36.99 15.47 0.16
C ASP A 514 -37.77 16.69 -0.40
N ASN A 515 -37.75 16.90 -1.72
CA ASN A 515 -38.64 17.86 -2.37
C ASN A 515 -40.10 17.37 -2.39
N ASP A 516 -40.35 16.07 -2.17
CA ASP A 516 -41.70 15.52 -1.95
C ASP A 516 -42.10 15.53 -0.46
N GLU A 517 -41.22 15.96 0.45
CA GLU A 517 -41.68 16.42 1.76
C GLU A 517 -42.45 17.71 1.53
N ASP A 518 -43.74 17.70 1.87
CA ASP A 518 -44.60 18.87 1.81
C ASP A 518 -43.99 20.00 2.65
N THR A 519 -43.21 20.88 2.02
CA THR A 519 -42.56 22.03 2.69
C THR A 519 -43.58 22.97 3.33
N ALA A 520 -44.86 22.86 2.94
CA ALA A 520 -45.97 23.54 3.60
C ALA A 520 -46.24 22.99 5.02
N GLN A 521 -45.88 21.75 5.34
CA GLN A 521 -46.03 21.15 6.67
C GLN A 521 -44.86 21.47 7.63
N ASN A 522 -43.69 21.85 7.10
CA ASN A 522 -42.47 22.09 7.89
C ASN A 522 -42.01 23.56 7.83
N SER A 523 -42.73 24.43 8.55
CA SER A 523 -42.53 25.89 8.54
C SER A 523 -41.16 26.37 9.01
N TRP A 524 -40.43 25.59 9.81
CA TRP A 524 -39.07 25.89 10.27
C TRP A 524 -38.03 25.90 9.14
N ILE A 525 -38.32 25.27 8.00
CA ILE A 525 -37.43 25.20 6.83
C ILE A 525 -37.50 26.48 6.00
N THR A 526 -38.71 27.00 5.84
CA THR A 526 -39.01 28.17 5.00
C THR A 526 -38.98 29.49 5.79
N ASN A 527 -39.15 29.43 7.11
CA ASN A 527 -39.13 30.60 7.98
C ASN A 527 -38.02 30.48 9.05
N SER A 528 -36.97 31.29 8.91
CA SER A 528 -35.83 31.30 9.84
C SER A 528 -36.14 31.83 11.24
N GLN A 529 -37.37 32.29 11.48
CA GLN A 529 -37.86 32.71 12.81
C GLN A 529 -38.57 31.57 13.55
N VAL A 530 -38.92 30.48 12.86
CA VAL A 530 -39.58 29.33 13.47
C VAL A 530 -38.51 28.30 13.80
N PRO A 531 -38.22 28.05 15.09
CA PRO A 531 -37.29 27.00 15.43
C PRO A 531 -37.94 25.65 15.21
N LEU A 532 -37.12 24.67 14.84
CA LEU A 532 -37.52 23.30 14.97
C LEU A 532 -37.58 22.88 16.43
N GLN A 533 -38.70 22.29 16.84
CA GLN A 533 -38.98 21.83 18.19
C GLN A 533 -38.96 20.30 18.26
N PHE A 534 -38.42 19.76 19.35
CA PHE A 534 -38.39 18.33 19.64
C PHE A 534 -39.57 17.94 20.53
N ASP A 535 -39.97 16.67 20.48
CA ASP A 535 -40.99 16.17 21.41
C ASP A 535 -40.40 16.16 22.84
N ASN A 536 -41.06 16.84 23.78
CA ASN A 536 -40.58 17.17 25.14
C ASN A 536 -40.44 15.96 26.07
N SER A 537 -40.34 14.74 25.53
CA SER A 537 -40.34 13.50 26.30
C SER A 537 -39.23 13.44 27.37
N TRP A 538 -38.12 14.17 27.18
CA TRP A 538 -36.90 14.09 28.01
C TRP A 538 -36.46 15.42 28.64
N ASP A 539 -37.36 16.40 28.80
CA ASP A 539 -37.06 17.75 29.33
C ASP A 539 -35.96 18.49 28.53
N ILE A 540 -35.99 18.36 27.19
CA ILE A 540 -35.01 18.98 26.29
C ILE A 540 -35.67 20.12 25.50
N GLU A 541 -35.14 21.34 25.63
CA GLU A 541 -35.69 22.56 25.00
C GLU A 541 -34.78 23.14 23.89
N ALA A 542 -33.87 22.35 23.34
CA ALA A 542 -32.95 22.80 22.30
C ALA A 542 -33.70 23.34 21.07
N LYS A 543 -33.24 24.48 20.53
CA LYS A 543 -33.90 25.16 19.39
C LYS A 543 -32.95 25.26 18.21
N PHE A 544 -33.40 24.80 17.04
CA PHE A 544 -32.64 24.93 15.79
C PHE A 544 -33.31 25.94 14.86
N PHE A 545 -32.57 26.98 14.49
CA PHE A 545 -33.02 27.98 13.52
C PHE A 545 -32.30 27.76 12.20
N TYR A 546 -33.04 27.29 11.20
CA TYR A 546 -32.50 27.03 9.86
C TYR A 546 -32.59 28.27 8.97
N ASN A 547 -31.44 28.69 8.47
CA ASN A 547 -31.31 29.79 7.52
C ASN A 547 -30.84 29.22 6.18
N ASN A 548 -31.79 29.01 5.27
CA ASN A 548 -31.47 28.50 3.94
C ASN A 548 -30.64 29.53 3.15
N ILE A 549 -29.48 29.11 2.65
CA ILE A 549 -28.65 29.84 1.71
C ILE A 549 -28.65 29.04 0.41
N ALA A 550 -29.54 29.41 -0.51
CA ALA A 550 -29.57 28.84 -1.85
C ALA A 550 -28.61 29.59 -2.78
N GLY A 551 -27.90 28.87 -3.64
CA GLY A 551 -27.01 29.44 -4.65
C GLY A 551 -25.54 29.47 -4.26
N SER A 552 -24.71 29.87 -5.22
CA SER A 552 -23.24 29.97 -5.11
C SER A 552 -22.81 30.90 -3.96
N LEU A 553 -21.93 30.41 -3.09
CA LEU A 553 -21.26 31.22 -2.08
C LEU A 553 -20.36 32.27 -2.74
N THR A 554 -19.68 31.89 -3.82
CA THR A 554 -18.73 32.76 -4.53
C THR A 554 -19.43 34.01 -5.07
N GLU A 555 -20.64 33.85 -5.60
CA GLU A 555 -21.43 34.95 -6.17
C GLU A 555 -22.17 35.78 -5.10
N ASN A 556 -22.62 35.13 -4.01
CA ASN A 556 -23.55 35.75 -3.04
C ASN A 556 -22.92 36.07 -1.67
N ASN A 557 -21.60 35.98 -1.52
CA ASN A 557 -20.89 36.08 -0.23
C ASN A 557 -21.30 37.30 0.62
N LEU A 558 -21.33 38.49 0.00
CA LEU A 558 -21.70 39.74 0.68
C LEU A 558 -23.15 39.76 1.14
N GLN A 559 -24.07 39.27 0.30
CA GLN A 559 -25.50 39.19 0.63
C GLN A 559 -25.74 38.24 1.80
N ILE A 560 -25.04 37.11 1.82
CA ILE A 560 -25.08 36.14 2.93
C ILE A 560 -24.63 36.80 4.23
N PHE A 561 -23.50 37.53 4.19
CA PHE A 561 -22.97 38.23 5.37
C PHE A 561 -23.92 39.29 5.92
N GLU A 562 -24.50 40.13 5.05
CA GLU A 562 -25.46 41.16 5.50
C GLU A 562 -26.72 40.53 6.09
N ARG A 563 -27.20 39.41 5.52
CA ARG A 563 -28.32 38.65 6.08
C ARG A 563 -27.98 38.07 7.46
N MET A 564 -26.75 37.59 7.69
CA MET A 564 -26.30 37.11 9.00
C MET A 564 -26.29 38.22 10.06
N LYS A 565 -25.79 39.42 9.70
CA LYS A 565 -25.82 40.58 10.59
C LYS A 565 -27.25 41.00 10.95
N GLN A 566 -28.11 41.13 9.95
CA GLN A 566 -29.50 41.54 10.16
C GLN A 566 -30.24 40.53 11.05
N TYR A 567 -30.04 39.24 10.79
CA TYR A 567 -30.66 38.18 11.58
C TYR A 567 -30.22 38.23 13.05
N THR A 568 -28.92 38.34 13.31
CA THR A 568 -28.39 38.38 14.69
C THR A 568 -28.69 39.69 15.42
N ALA A 569 -28.85 40.80 14.71
CA ALA A 569 -29.26 42.08 15.29
C ALA A 569 -30.75 42.09 15.67
N TYR A 570 -31.62 41.55 14.82
CA TYR A 570 -33.07 41.50 15.06
C TYR A 570 -33.46 40.50 16.15
N ASN A 571 -32.76 39.36 16.20
CA ASN A 571 -33.06 38.25 17.11
C ASN A 571 -32.17 38.23 18.37
N ALA A 572 -32.09 39.36 19.08
CA ALA A 572 -31.27 39.48 20.28
C ALA A 572 -31.67 38.49 21.41
N SER A 573 -32.94 38.05 21.46
CA SER A 573 -33.46 37.09 22.43
C SER A 573 -33.20 35.62 22.10
N THR A 574 -32.77 35.30 20.88
CA THR A 574 -32.41 33.93 20.44
C THR A 574 -30.94 33.90 20.03
N LYS A 575 -30.05 34.36 20.90
CA LYS A 575 -28.61 34.36 20.65
C LYS A 575 -28.12 32.92 20.48
N ALA A 576 -27.35 32.66 19.42
CA ALA A 576 -26.76 31.34 19.20
C ALA A 576 -25.77 30.97 20.30
N ASP A 577 -25.90 29.76 20.82
CA ASP A 577 -24.86 29.07 21.57
C ASP A 577 -23.90 28.34 20.63
N ILE A 578 -24.42 27.73 19.55
CA ILE A 578 -23.65 26.96 18.56
C ILE A 578 -24.07 27.41 17.15
N VAL A 579 -23.11 27.44 16.22
CA VAL A 579 -23.36 27.79 14.82
C VAL A 579 -22.93 26.63 13.93
N ILE A 580 -23.78 26.26 12.97
CA ILE A 580 -23.48 25.26 11.94
C ILE A 580 -23.52 25.93 10.57
N ILE A 581 -22.49 25.71 9.76
CA ILE A 581 -22.38 26.28 8.42
C ILE A 581 -22.12 25.15 7.41
N GLY A 582 -22.91 25.08 6.34
CA GLY A 582 -22.73 24.09 5.28
C GLY A 582 -23.01 24.71 3.92
N LEU A 583 -21.95 25.14 3.22
CA LEU A 583 -22.02 25.88 1.96
C LEU A 583 -21.03 25.30 0.95
N GLY A 584 -21.23 25.62 -0.33
CA GLY A 584 -20.30 25.27 -1.40
C GLY A 584 -20.75 24.13 -2.31
N ASN A 585 -21.87 23.45 -2.02
CA ASN A 585 -22.37 22.39 -2.90
C ASN A 585 -22.78 22.92 -4.28
N ASP A 586 -23.40 24.11 -4.33
CA ASP A 586 -23.76 24.77 -5.59
C ASP A 586 -22.52 25.29 -6.34
N ASP A 587 -21.48 25.75 -5.62
CA ASP A 587 -20.21 26.18 -6.21
C ASP A 587 -19.45 25.01 -6.88
N VAL A 588 -19.50 23.81 -6.30
CA VAL A 588 -18.92 22.61 -6.91
C VAL A 588 -19.57 22.32 -8.27
N GLN A 589 -20.89 22.52 -8.39
CA GLN A 589 -21.64 22.35 -9.64
C GLN A 589 -21.49 23.55 -10.59
N GLY A 590 -21.09 24.72 -10.07
CA GLY A 590 -20.95 25.97 -10.81
C GLY A 590 -19.83 25.94 -11.84
N LEU A 591 -20.19 26.05 -13.12
CA LEU A 591 -19.28 25.84 -14.25
C LEU A 591 -18.22 26.91 -14.45
N LYS A 592 -18.48 28.12 -13.94
CA LYS A 592 -17.61 29.29 -14.09
C LYS A 592 -16.84 29.61 -12.82
N ILE A 593 -16.99 28.79 -11.78
CA ILE A 593 -16.37 29.02 -10.48
C ILE A 593 -15.11 28.19 -10.42
N SER A 594 -13.95 28.83 -10.36
CA SER A 594 -12.69 28.14 -10.12
C SER A 594 -12.53 27.76 -8.65
N PRO A 595 -11.73 26.72 -8.33
CA PRO A 595 -11.37 26.42 -6.95
C PRO A 595 -10.74 27.61 -6.21
N ASN A 596 -9.96 28.45 -6.90
CA ASN A 596 -9.32 29.64 -6.32
C ASN A 596 -10.35 30.71 -5.89
N GLU A 597 -11.33 30.99 -6.76
CA GLU A 597 -12.40 31.93 -6.45
C GLU A 597 -13.21 31.44 -5.25
N PHE A 598 -13.54 30.14 -5.23
CA PHE A 598 -14.22 29.52 -4.09
C PHE A 598 -13.37 29.62 -2.82
N ALA A 599 -12.06 29.34 -2.86
CA ALA A 599 -11.19 29.43 -1.71
C ALA A 599 -11.13 30.85 -1.12
N SER A 600 -11.04 31.86 -2.00
CA SER A 600 -11.06 33.27 -1.61
C SER A 600 -12.40 33.65 -0.96
N ALA A 601 -13.51 33.28 -1.59
CA ALA A 601 -14.85 33.53 -1.07
C ALA A 601 -15.09 32.81 0.26
N PHE A 602 -14.70 31.53 0.37
CA PHE A 602 -14.86 30.73 1.59
C PHE A 602 -14.02 31.28 2.73
N ARG A 603 -12.77 31.69 2.47
CA ARG A 603 -11.93 32.35 3.47
C ARG A 603 -12.58 33.64 3.98
N GLN A 604 -13.10 34.47 3.09
CA GLN A 604 -13.82 35.69 3.47
C GLN A 604 -15.08 35.37 4.28
N MET A 605 -15.79 34.31 3.91
CA MET A 605 -16.96 33.82 4.63
C MET A 605 -16.60 33.41 6.07
N LEU A 606 -15.51 32.68 6.30
CA LEU A 606 -15.07 32.30 7.65
C LEU A 606 -14.74 33.53 8.52
N ILE A 607 -14.11 34.57 7.93
CA ILE A 607 -13.86 35.84 8.61
C ILE A 607 -15.18 36.53 8.98
N ASN A 608 -16.10 36.61 8.02
CA ASN A 608 -17.42 37.23 8.19
C ASN A 608 -18.23 36.52 9.29
N VAL A 609 -18.20 35.19 9.32
CA VAL A 609 -18.84 34.38 10.35
C VAL A 609 -18.27 34.70 11.73
N ARG A 610 -16.96 34.85 11.86
CA ARG A 610 -16.34 35.23 13.15
C ARG A 610 -16.66 36.66 13.56
N HIS A 611 -16.89 37.55 12.61
CA HIS A 611 -17.39 38.89 12.93
C HIS A 611 -18.81 38.85 13.52
N VAL A 612 -19.68 37.98 13.00
CA VAL A 612 -21.06 37.82 13.50
C VAL A 612 -21.13 36.97 14.77
N TYR A 613 -20.32 35.92 14.85
CA TYR A 613 -20.28 34.93 15.93
C TYR A 613 -18.86 34.83 16.52
N PRO A 614 -18.46 35.82 17.34
CA PRO A 614 -17.08 35.94 17.79
C PRO A 614 -16.67 34.85 18.77
N THR A 615 -17.58 34.37 19.62
CA THR A 615 -17.25 33.47 20.75
C THR A 615 -17.82 32.06 20.60
N GLN A 616 -18.85 31.89 19.77
CA GLN A 616 -19.54 30.61 19.64
C GLN A 616 -18.65 29.55 18.97
N PRO A 617 -18.76 28.27 19.38
CA PRO A 617 -18.26 27.17 18.58
C PRO A 617 -18.98 27.16 17.22
N VAL A 618 -18.19 27.09 16.15
CA VAL A 618 -18.68 27.04 14.77
C VAL A 618 -18.31 25.70 14.17
N ILE A 619 -19.31 24.94 13.74
CA ILE A 619 -19.16 23.67 13.03
C ILE A 619 -19.28 23.95 11.54
N ILE A 620 -18.26 23.61 10.77
CA ILE A 620 -18.18 23.82 9.33
C ILE A 620 -18.30 22.47 8.62
N ARG A 621 -19.35 22.31 7.81
CA ARG A 621 -19.53 21.13 6.96
C ARG A 621 -18.81 21.31 5.64
N THR A 622 -18.08 20.28 5.20
CA THR A 622 -17.56 20.22 3.83
C THR A 622 -18.69 20.07 2.81
N PRO A 623 -18.50 20.45 1.54
CA PRO A 623 -19.38 20.00 0.47
C PRO A 623 -19.49 18.47 0.49
N GLN A 624 -20.64 17.94 0.13
CA GLN A 624 -20.77 16.49 -0.05
C GLN A 624 -19.88 16.03 -1.22
N TYR A 625 -19.68 14.72 -1.33
CA TYR A 625 -18.96 14.18 -2.47
C TYR A 625 -19.81 14.24 -3.75
N PHE A 626 -19.23 14.81 -4.80
CA PHE A 626 -19.79 14.85 -6.14
C PHE A 626 -18.87 14.08 -7.07
N CYS A 627 -19.42 13.12 -7.83
CA CYS A 627 -18.66 12.46 -8.89
C CYS A 627 -19.53 12.23 -10.12
N CYS A 628 -18.84 12.36 -11.25
CA CYS A 628 -19.11 11.66 -12.49
C CYS A 628 -20.49 11.90 -13.08
N GLY A 629 -21.00 13.13 -12.92
CA GLY A 629 -22.32 13.54 -13.39
C GLY A 629 -22.23 14.64 -14.43
N THR A 630 -23.18 14.60 -15.38
CA THR A 630 -23.55 15.75 -16.21
C THR A 630 -24.99 16.12 -15.89
N LEU A 631 -25.25 17.39 -15.58
CA LEU A 631 -26.59 17.93 -15.44
C LEU A 631 -26.75 19.09 -16.41
N TYR A 632 -27.55 18.89 -17.45
CA TYR A 632 -27.70 19.82 -18.57
C TYR A 632 -26.34 20.18 -19.20
N THR A 633 -25.94 21.45 -19.14
CA THR A 633 -24.64 21.95 -19.62
C THR A 633 -23.54 21.88 -18.55
N SER A 634 -23.83 21.39 -17.34
CA SER A 634 -22.86 21.34 -16.25
C SER A 634 -22.18 19.98 -16.11
N SER A 635 -20.86 19.98 -15.91
CA SER A 635 -20.07 18.77 -15.61
C SER A 635 -19.26 18.98 -14.34
N TRP A 636 -19.36 18.03 -13.43
CA TRP A 636 -18.52 17.94 -12.24
C TRP A 636 -17.87 16.58 -12.21
N ASN A 637 -16.65 16.56 -11.69
CA ASN A 637 -15.80 15.39 -11.65
C ASN A 637 -15.23 15.21 -10.24
N THR A 638 -14.67 14.04 -9.98
CA THR A 638 -14.16 13.66 -8.67
C THR A 638 -13.04 14.60 -8.22
N GLY A 639 -12.11 14.96 -9.09
CA GLY A 639 -11.00 15.87 -8.75
C GLY A 639 -11.47 17.28 -8.38
N ARG A 640 -12.48 17.81 -9.07
CA ARG A 640 -13.12 19.09 -8.72
C ARG A 640 -13.75 19.02 -7.34
N SER A 641 -14.57 18.01 -7.09
CA SER A 641 -15.24 17.84 -5.81
C SER A 641 -14.22 17.69 -4.67
N LEU A 642 -13.16 16.91 -4.89
CA LEU A 642 -12.07 16.72 -3.94
C LEU A 642 -11.34 18.04 -3.64
N THR A 643 -11.03 18.84 -4.66
CA THR A 643 -10.34 20.13 -4.48
C THR A 643 -11.15 21.09 -3.60
N PHE A 644 -12.47 21.16 -3.81
CA PHE A 644 -13.37 21.97 -2.97
C PHE A 644 -13.44 21.44 -1.53
N GLY A 645 -13.54 20.11 -1.36
CA GLY A 645 -13.48 19.47 -0.05
C GLY A 645 -12.18 19.80 0.68
N ASN A 646 -11.04 19.59 0.03
CA ASN A 646 -9.70 19.90 0.54
C ASN A 646 -9.57 21.38 0.95
N THR A 647 -10.04 22.29 0.09
CA THR A 647 -10.05 23.73 0.36
C THR A 647 -10.76 24.06 1.67
N VAL A 648 -11.94 23.47 1.91
CA VAL A 648 -12.66 23.67 3.17
C VAL A 648 -11.88 23.10 4.35
N ARG A 649 -11.29 21.90 4.25
CA ARG A 649 -10.49 21.31 5.35
C ARG A 649 -9.29 22.17 5.69
N ASP A 650 -8.52 22.56 4.69
CA ASP A 650 -7.29 23.34 4.86
C ASP A 650 -7.60 24.71 5.45
N LEU A 651 -8.63 25.41 4.94
CA LEU A 651 -9.04 26.68 5.50
C LEU A 651 -9.53 26.51 6.94
N VAL A 652 -10.45 25.59 7.23
CA VAL A 652 -10.94 25.39 8.61
C VAL A 652 -9.80 25.07 9.58
N ALA A 653 -8.81 24.27 9.17
CA ALA A 653 -7.64 23.96 9.99
C ALA A 653 -6.78 25.21 10.32
N THR A 654 -6.77 26.22 9.44
CA THR A 654 -6.06 27.50 9.70
C THR A 654 -6.83 28.45 10.62
N PHE A 655 -8.15 28.29 10.77
CA PHE A 655 -8.97 29.10 11.67
C PHE A 655 -9.15 28.39 13.02
N GLY A 656 -8.45 28.90 14.06
CA GLY A 656 -8.61 28.39 15.42
C GLY A 656 -10.07 28.41 15.91
N ASN A 657 -10.44 27.43 16.75
CA ASN A 657 -11.76 27.27 17.37
C ASN A 657 -12.94 26.98 16.43
N MET A 658 -12.70 26.55 15.18
CA MET A 658 -13.73 25.97 14.31
C MET A 658 -13.63 24.44 14.31
N LEU A 659 -14.78 23.77 14.24
CA LEU A 659 -14.87 22.31 14.20
C LEU A 659 -15.23 21.86 12.78
N LEU A 660 -14.53 20.85 12.27
CA LEU A 660 -14.75 20.34 10.92
C LEU A 660 -15.74 19.16 10.94
N TRP A 661 -16.84 19.28 10.22
CA TRP A 661 -17.76 18.19 9.89
C TRP A 661 -17.50 17.71 8.47
N ASP A 662 -16.53 16.80 8.34
CA ASP A 662 -16.06 16.30 7.05
C ASP A 662 -16.93 15.16 6.52
N VAL A 663 -18.00 15.53 5.82
CA VAL A 663 -18.90 14.57 5.16
C VAL A 663 -18.34 14.09 3.82
N HIS A 664 -17.42 14.85 3.22
CA HIS A 664 -16.87 14.54 1.91
C HIS A 664 -16.12 13.20 1.92
N ARG A 665 -15.41 12.90 3.01
CA ARG A 665 -14.66 11.64 3.24
C ARG A 665 -15.53 10.38 3.21
N LEU A 666 -16.84 10.50 3.46
CA LEU A 666 -17.76 9.36 3.41
C LEU A 666 -18.14 8.98 1.98
N GLY A 667 -17.85 9.85 1.01
CA GLY A 667 -18.26 9.70 -0.38
C GLY A 667 -17.38 8.79 -1.23
N THR A 668 -18.04 7.95 -2.02
CA THR A 668 -17.55 7.14 -3.12
C THR A 668 -18.60 7.12 -4.24
N ASP A 669 -18.25 6.56 -5.39
CA ASP A 669 -19.18 6.21 -6.47
C ASP A 669 -20.37 5.34 -6.00
N GLU A 670 -20.16 4.46 -5.01
CA GLU A 670 -21.19 3.57 -4.47
C GLU A 670 -22.11 4.25 -3.46
N THR A 671 -21.67 5.32 -2.80
CA THR A 671 -22.40 5.97 -1.68
C THR A 671 -23.25 7.16 -2.13
N VAL A 672 -23.22 7.49 -3.42
CA VAL A 672 -24.02 8.56 -4.02
C VAL A 672 -25.14 8.02 -4.89
N CYS A 673 -26.17 8.82 -5.08
CA CYS A 673 -27.32 8.56 -5.92
C CYS A 673 -27.53 9.71 -6.91
N HIS A 674 -28.11 9.41 -8.09
CA HIS A 674 -28.28 10.36 -9.19
C HIS A 674 -29.75 10.52 -9.66
N PRO A 675 -30.70 10.96 -8.82
CA PRO A 675 -32.05 11.27 -9.27
C PRO A 675 -32.05 12.44 -10.27
N HIS A 676 -32.68 12.28 -11.43
CA HIS A 676 -32.87 13.38 -12.39
C HIS A 676 -31.57 14.16 -12.72
N GLY A 677 -30.41 13.49 -12.63
CA GLY A 677 -29.07 14.06 -12.89
C GLY A 677 -28.42 14.83 -11.73
N THR A 678 -29.09 15.02 -10.59
CA THR A 678 -28.48 15.67 -9.41
C THR A 678 -27.83 14.62 -8.50
N VAL A 679 -26.64 14.88 -7.96
CA VAL A 679 -25.94 13.92 -7.08
C VAL A 679 -26.26 14.18 -5.63
N TYR A 680 -26.56 13.12 -4.87
CA TYR A 680 -26.83 13.19 -3.44
C TYR A 680 -26.25 11.98 -2.69
N SER A 681 -25.86 12.16 -1.42
CA SER A 681 -25.52 11.04 -0.52
C SER A 681 -26.71 10.10 -0.35
N SER A 682 -26.47 8.79 -0.31
CA SER A 682 -27.52 7.81 0.02
C SER A 682 -27.99 7.99 1.47
N ARG A 683 -29.22 7.56 1.79
CA ARG A 683 -29.81 7.73 3.13
C ARG A 683 -28.94 7.15 4.25
N ASN A 684 -28.36 5.97 4.04
CA ASN A 684 -27.54 5.30 5.05
C ASN A 684 -26.19 6.02 5.26
N VAL A 685 -25.71 6.72 4.23
CA VAL A 685 -24.51 7.57 4.32
C VAL A 685 -24.83 8.85 5.09
N VAL A 686 -26.00 9.46 4.86
CA VAL A 686 -26.50 10.59 5.66
C VAL A 686 -26.60 10.22 7.14
N ASN A 687 -27.09 9.02 7.48
CA ASN A 687 -27.09 8.55 8.87
C ASN A 687 -25.69 8.51 9.48
N MET A 688 -24.66 8.18 8.68
CA MET A 688 -23.27 8.23 9.13
C MET A 688 -22.75 9.68 9.25
N GLU A 689 -23.12 10.57 8.33
CA GLU A 689 -22.88 12.02 8.44
C GLU A 689 -23.43 12.56 9.78
N ASN A 690 -24.64 12.13 10.17
CA ASN A 690 -25.30 12.52 11.41
C ASN A 690 -24.49 12.07 12.64
N GLN A 691 -23.94 10.86 12.63
CA GLN A 691 -23.10 10.36 13.74
C GLN A 691 -21.83 11.19 13.93
N LEU A 692 -21.23 11.68 12.84
CA LEU A 692 -20.10 12.61 12.94
C LEU A 692 -20.53 13.91 13.61
N LEU A 693 -21.65 14.49 13.18
CA LEU A 693 -22.15 15.73 13.77
C LEU A 693 -22.58 15.57 15.24
N TYR A 694 -23.21 14.46 15.63
CA TYR A 694 -23.59 14.22 17.03
C TYR A 694 -22.40 14.24 17.99
N ASN A 695 -21.24 13.75 17.54
CA ASN A 695 -20.02 13.84 18.33
C ASN A 695 -19.52 15.29 18.42
N LEU A 696 -19.53 16.03 17.31
CA LEU A 696 -19.13 17.45 17.29
C LEU A 696 -20.03 18.33 18.15
N ILE A 697 -21.35 18.13 18.11
CA ILE A 697 -22.32 18.87 18.95
C ILE A 697 -22.01 18.66 20.42
N CYS A 698 -21.87 17.41 20.87
CA CYS A 698 -21.59 17.13 22.27
C CYS A 698 -20.27 17.76 22.73
N SER A 699 -19.25 17.72 21.89
CA SER A 699 -17.97 18.34 22.23
C SER A 699 -18.01 19.87 22.19
N ALA A 700 -18.77 20.46 21.26
CA ALA A 700 -18.98 21.90 21.20
C ALA A 700 -19.69 22.39 22.47
N THR A 701 -20.69 21.66 22.98
CA THR A 701 -21.34 22.02 24.24
C THR A 701 -20.40 21.86 25.44
N GLN A 702 -19.57 20.82 25.47
CA GLN A 702 -18.59 20.64 26.56
C GLN A 702 -17.57 21.78 26.62
N ALA A 703 -17.17 22.36 25.48
CA ALA A 703 -16.27 23.50 25.43
C ALA A 703 -16.92 24.82 25.93
N LEU A 704 -18.25 24.86 26.06
CA LEU A 704 -19.01 25.99 26.61
C LEU A 704 -19.21 25.90 28.13
N GLN A 705 -18.89 24.76 28.74
CA GLN A 705 -18.91 24.51 30.19
C GLN A 705 -17.55 24.84 30.79
#